data_AF-A0A1J4JEP0-F1
#
_entry.id   AF-A0A1J4JEP0-F1
#
_cell.length_a   1.000
_cell.length_b   1.000
_cell.length_c   1.000
_cell.angle_alpha   90.00
_cell.angle_beta   90.00
_cell.angle_gamma   90.00
#
_symmetry.space_group_name_H-M   'P 1'
#
loop_
_entity.id
_entity.type
_entity.pdbx_description
1 polymer ?
#
loop_
_entity_poly.entity_id
_entity_poly.type
_entity_poly.pdbx_seq_one_letter_code
_entity_poly.pdbx_strand_id
1 'polypeptide(L)'
;MINLFPNYLKKRILDFNGKTLINRRRERGRSASDSLHSTNDILDIDENEDIGARILRKPKLKMTLRRAVDNMKCKGKTILIISSLIRFVFVIACCSAMINTSTHYFRSREGVFNIIQHVGSLRVLIDNTLLRYCRLWVIKFGITPKRGKILRKLDVDEMCPHYINLSESTTDYLISSALESFYTSEQLDEALSSLPVKKTANLFEQPFPFRFCFGEHNEFTEDVNFTIHHVPVYFTSLALKYAANQDKIPPDEWHDEFEACEIVSNFNSIVNYLDSLSTMLLDIESKASEKFQRQAFFVYVILAPLVFVFLLVFHYIGYYDLLKGFHQIFDALIFLPTEVYKEISKPVFLLNQEEFLDGSQIVESQDYKRRLYLAVTIISILLTSATIVIFSYILCVYDKKFVYLNFWLDASSHRGPLILESVINTYFYVIYSNTKNGNSSNHADFLDHVYLAQSRLASIHHDLIWGYDNVISCNGFDPRLDSIHFDPMCKIEDNGTGLHKGYECLSADQLILTFSKVSVDLKKKMLDKDIKERDLLRTKEFIHYQHVSMTHLYARLMEAQEILYDGLNVQMKRLKNISLILSVIIIIIQCILFLIETFIGFQLNESFQIIRILISRIPTQFILKSPTLLELITGVEDSLKSDLLSPSKTALKRSNKIIFSINENLNLVTANTTALRVFNFTEEQFYGQSIQKFVTEESYQKMKTIIGQMFRGEIDHIQRLSFVGLSDELKEIYNEAFLEYIESDKIVVLCSSDTTQIQHNLDEIENVQQGIDVLMKKSIPLPILDQYKKDVNISFSLKTAAVLSMNIHNFVEYIASMSKTQVVHDLSIVFSTFDAIIADHYPNLIKYKIYGTCFYVAAGLFTSDLKAATTDIINFALECIQSLEDINQMIDSSLYASIGINAGGSLTAGVMGKESLLFEIVGETLTATHMLMNVTGDNKVSISQEAYSIVKYDPHFVFQEAGKIKLCCKSDTLQSYYDVTLSEEK
;
A
#
# COMPACT_ATOMS: atom_id res chain seq x y z
N MET A 1 22.77 48.36 6.74
CA MET A 1 23.76 48.00 7.78
C MET A 1 25.12 47.73 7.17
N ILE A 2 25.18 47.00 6.05
CA ILE A 2 26.41 46.62 5.35
C ILE A 2 27.19 47.84 4.79
N ASN A 3 26.50 48.85 4.28
CA ASN A 3 27.12 50.12 3.87
C ASN A 3 27.65 50.98 5.02
N LEU A 4 27.35 50.63 6.29
CA LEU A 4 27.84 51.36 7.47
C LEU A 4 29.14 50.75 8.04
N PHE A 5 29.54 49.54 7.62
CA PHE A 5 30.72 48.83 8.15
C PHE A 5 31.55 48.14 7.04
N PRO A 6 32.03 48.88 6.02
CA PRO A 6 32.76 48.29 4.89
C PRO A 6 34.04 47.55 5.32
N ASN A 7 34.65 47.96 6.42
CA ASN A 7 35.84 47.30 6.98
C ASN A 7 35.56 45.87 7.48
N TYR A 8 34.34 45.57 7.95
CA TYR A 8 33.98 44.24 8.45
C TYR A 8 33.75 43.24 7.31
N LEU A 9 33.26 43.70 6.15
CA LEU A 9 33.22 42.92 4.92
C LEU A 9 34.63 42.69 4.36
N LYS A 10 35.45 43.75 4.35
CA LYS A 10 36.82 43.71 3.83
C LYS A 10 37.71 42.76 4.65
N LYS A 11 37.51 42.71 5.97
CA LYS A 11 38.16 41.78 6.90
C LYS A 11 37.47 40.39 6.99
N ARG A 12 36.46 40.09 6.15
CA ARG A 12 35.67 38.83 6.14
C ARG A 12 35.10 38.42 7.51
N ILE A 13 34.75 39.39 8.35
CA ILE A 13 34.11 39.12 9.65
C ILE A 13 32.61 38.87 9.45
N LEU A 14 31.99 39.53 8.45
CA LEU A 14 30.58 39.41 8.06
C LEU A 14 30.45 39.08 6.57
N ASP A 15 29.43 38.33 6.17
CA ASP A 15 29.04 38.17 4.75
C ASP A 15 28.21 39.37 4.25
N PHE A 16 27.94 39.39 2.94
CA PHE A 16 27.11 40.40 2.26
C PHE A 16 25.62 40.37 2.66
N ASN A 17 25.23 39.49 3.57
CA ASN A 17 23.92 39.44 4.22
C ASN A 17 23.98 39.81 5.72
N GLY A 18 25.18 40.10 6.25
CA GLY A 18 25.41 40.46 7.66
C GLY A 18 25.55 39.27 8.61
N LYS A 19 25.87 38.07 8.11
CA LYS A 19 26.17 36.89 8.94
C LYS A 19 27.64 36.83 9.32
N THR A 20 27.96 36.53 10.59
CA THR A 20 29.34 36.39 11.06
C THR A 20 30.02 35.14 10.49
N LEU A 21 31.16 35.31 9.82
CA LEU A 21 31.88 34.25 9.10
C LEU A 21 32.93 33.53 9.96
N ILE A 22 33.31 34.05 11.12
CA ILE A 22 34.34 33.46 11.99
C ILE A 22 33.71 32.41 12.92
N ASN A 23 33.81 31.14 12.53
CA ASN A 23 33.68 29.99 13.43
C ASN A 23 35.07 29.65 14.00
N ARG A 24 35.30 29.91 15.30
CA ARG A 24 36.49 29.38 15.99
C ARG A 24 36.37 27.86 16.13
N ARG A 25 36.94 27.09 15.19
CA ARG A 25 37.35 25.71 15.46
C ARG A 25 38.73 25.74 16.12
N ARG A 26 38.80 25.24 17.35
CA ARG A 26 40.06 24.80 17.97
C ARG A 26 40.47 23.50 17.26
N GLU A 27 41.49 23.56 16.41
CA GLU A 27 42.24 22.36 16.01
C GLU A 27 43.70 22.51 16.39
N ARG A 28 44.18 21.52 17.16
CA ARG A 28 45.54 21.33 17.62
C ARG A 28 46.38 20.73 16.49
N GLY A 29 47.55 21.33 16.26
CA GLY A 29 48.81 20.65 15.92
C GLY A 29 48.92 19.93 14.57
N ARG A 30 49.66 20.54 13.62
CA ARG A 30 50.79 19.93 12.90
C ARG A 30 51.54 20.98 12.06
N SER A 31 52.82 20.69 11.86
CA SER A 31 53.94 21.61 11.64
C SER A 31 54.30 21.87 10.17
N ALA A 32 54.92 23.05 9.93
CA ALA A 32 55.87 23.45 8.86
C ALA A 32 55.36 23.42 7.40
N SER A 33 55.66 24.35 6.48
CA SER A 33 56.56 25.51 6.34
C SER A 33 55.96 26.35 5.18
N ASP A 34 55.88 27.68 5.21
CA ASP A 34 56.95 28.55 4.70
C ASP A 34 56.68 30.06 4.94
N SER A 35 57.78 30.77 5.22
CA SER A 35 58.14 32.19 5.02
C SER A 35 57.25 33.37 5.49
N LEU A 36 57.73 33.97 6.60
CA LEU A 36 58.16 35.37 6.83
C LEU A 36 57.21 36.61 6.78
N HIS A 37 57.33 37.38 7.89
CA HIS A 37 56.87 38.75 8.21
C HIS A 37 55.35 38.92 8.43
N SER A 38 54.83 39.53 9.50
CA SER A 38 55.36 40.44 10.53
C SER A 38 54.52 40.31 11.82
N THR A 39 55.17 40.48 12.96
CA THR A 39 54.53 40.66 14.28
C THR A 39 53.82 42.01 14.34
N ASN A 40 52.49 42.05 14.55
CA ASN A 40 51.74 43.17 15.18
C ASN A 40 50.20 42.97 15.35
N ASP A 41 49.68 41.75 15.48
CA ASP A 41 48.21 41.53 15.47
C ASP A 41 47.49 41.51 16.85
N ILE A 42 48.15 41.91 17.94
CA ILE A 42 47.53 41.85 19.29
C ILE A 42 46.98 43.21 19.76
N LEU A 43 47.31 44.33 19.10
CA LEU A 43 46.87 45.68 19.52
C LEU A 43 45.65 46.25 18.76
N ASP A 44 45.13 45.54 17.75
CA ASP A 44 44.12 46.09 16.81
C ASP A 44 42.66 45.78 17.19
N ILE A 45 42.39 45.08 18.30
CA ILE A 45 41.03 44.70 18.69
C ILE A 45 40.35 45.80 19.51
N ASP A 46 41.09 46.49 20.38
CA ASP A 46 40.52 47.53 21.27
C ASP A 46 40.19 48.83 20.52
N GLU A 47 40.96 49.23 19.49
CA GLU A 47 40.65 50.41 18.67
C GLU A 47 39.42 50.23 17.77
N ASN A 48 39.09 48.99 17.37
CA ASN A 48 37.94 48.71 16.51
C ASN A 48 36.60 48.68 17.27
N GLU A 49 36.60 48.47 18.59
CA GLU A 49 35.42 48.59 19.44
C GLU A 49 35.08 50.06 19.77
N ASP A 50 36.10 50.90 19.90
CA ASP A 50 35.96 52.32 20.25
C ASP A 50 35.34 53.17 19.11
N ILE A 51 35.60 52.78 17.86
CA ILE A 51 34.99 53.40 16.67
C ILE A 51 33.50 53.01 16.54
N GLY A 52 33.12 51.80 16.95
CA GLY A 52 31.73 51.34 16.98
C GLY A 52 30.89 52.04 18.06
N ALA A 53 31.51 52.44 19.16
CA ALA A 53 30.87 53.17 20.26
C ALA A 53 30.56 54.64 19.91
N ARG A 54 31.32 55.28 19.01
CA ARG A 54 31.13 56.69 18.61
C ARG A 54 29.95 56.93 17.65
N ILE A 55 29.46 55.91 16.95
CA ILE A 55 28.45 56.07 15.87
C ILE A 55 27.06 55.55 16.26
N LEU A 56 26.93 54.63 17.24
CA LEU A 56 25.65 54.05 17.65
C LEU A 56 25.42 54.21 19.15
N ARG A 57 24.34 54.92 19.55
CA ARG A 57 23.82 54.80 20.94
C ARG A 57 23.38 53.35 21.19
N LYS A 58 24.10 52.63 22.06
CA LYS A 58 23.86 51.24 22.54
C LYS A 58 23.90 50.14 21.44
N PRO A 59 25.09 49.77 20.92
CA PRO A 59 25.24 48.79 19.83
C PRO A 59 24.81 47.35 20.20
N LYS A 60 25.12 46.89 21.42
CA LYS A 60 24.74 45.55 21.91
C LYS A 60 23.23 45.30 21.90
N LEU A 61 22.45 46.33 22.27
CA LEU A 61 20.99 46.23 22.34
C LEU A 61 20.35 46.12 20.95
N LYS A 62 20.85 46.88 19.96
CA LYS A 62 20.39 46.81 18.57
C LYS A 62 20.73 45.48 17.89
N MET A 63 21.92 44.93 18.14
CA MET A 63 22.30 43.62 17.60
C MET A 63 21.48 42.47 18.21
N THR A 64 21.17 42.55 19.50
CA THR A 64 20.34 41.56 20.19
C THR A 64 18.88 41.60 19.70
N LEU A 65 18.33 42.81 19.53
CA LEU A 65 17.01 43.00 18.94
C LEU A 65 16.93 42.44 17.51
N ARG A 66 17.96 42.69 16.69
CA ARG A 66 18.05 42.15 15.32
C ARG A 66 17.98 40.62 15.32
N ARG A 67 18.73 39.95 16.21
CA ARG A 67 18.71 38.49 16.34
C ARG A 67 17.34 37.96 16.80
N ALA A 68 16.67 38.66 17.72
CA ALA A 68 15.34 38.28 18.19
C ALA A 68 14.27 38.42 17.09
N VAL A 69 14.27 39.54 16.37
CA VAL A 69 13.40 39.76 15.20
C VAL A 69 13.73 38.76 14.08
N ASP A 70 14.99 38.37 13.93
CA ASP A 70 15.38 37.39 12.93
C ASP A 70 14.89 35.96 13.23
N ASN A 71 14.64 35.68 14.51
CA ASN A 71 14.10 34.41 15.00
C ASN A 71 12.56 34.37 15.04
N MET A 72 11.86 35.45 14.67
CA MET A 72 10.41 35.41 14.48
C MET A 72 10.04 34.40 13.39
N LYS A 73 9.43 33.29 13.79
CA LYS A 73 8.91 32.25 12.90
C LYS A 73 7.39 32.38 12.78
N CYS A 74 6.88 32.36 11.54
CA CYS A 74 5.45 32.21 11.30
C CYS A 74 5.12 30.72 11.11
N LYS A 75 4.58 30.07 12.14
CA LYS A 75 4.21 28.63 12.11
C LYS A 75 3.11 28.33 11.07
N GLY A 76 2.18 29.26 10.86
CA GLY A 76 1.09 29.11 9.88
C GLY A 76 1.58 28.90 8.43
N LYS A 77 2.69 29.56 8.04
CA LYS A 77 3.28 29.41 6.70
C LYS A 77 3.69 27.96 6.40
N THR A 78 4.38 27.32 7.35
CA THR A 78 4.85 25.95 7.16
C THR A 78 3.69 24.97 7.04
N ILE A 79 2.64 25.17 7.84
CA ILE A 79 1.42 24.34 7.80
C ILE A 79 0.70 24.48 6.45
N LEU A 80 0.61 25.69 5.90
CA LEU A 80 -0.05 25.95 4.62
C LEU A 80 0.68 25.32 3.41
N ILE A 81 2.02 25.36 3.40
CA ILE A 81 2.82 24.70 2.34
C ILE A 81 2.71 23.18 2.43
N ILE A 82 2.71 22.63 3.64
CA ILE A 82 2.50 21.20 3.85
C ILE A 82 1.08 20.79 3.41
N SER A 83 0.07 21.61 3.71
CA SER A 83 -1.32 21.39 3.28
C SER A 83 -1.47 21.33 1.76
N SER A 84 -0.85 22.25 1.01
CA SER A 84 -0.92 22.23 -0.46
C SER A 84 -0.17 21.03 -1.06
N LEU A 85 0.96 20.63 -0.46
CA LEU A 85 1.72 19.45 -0.89
C LEU A 85 0.95 18.15 -0.63
N ILE A 86 0.35 17.99 0.56
CA ILE A 86 -0.50 16.83 0.90
C ILE A 86 -1.65 16.71 -0.10
N ARG A 87 -2.35 17.82 -0.41
CA ARG A 87 -3.42 17.84 -1.39
C ARG A 87 -2.96 17.40 -2.78
N PHE A 88 -1.83 17.92 -3.25
CA PHE A 88 -1.28 17.57 -4.57
C PHE A 88 -0.92 16.08 -4.66
N VAL A 89 -0.23 15.55 -3.65
CA VAL A 89 0.12 14.12 -3.57
C VAL A 89 -1.14 13.25 -3.48
N PHE A 90 -2.14 13.68 -2.70
CA PHE A 90 -3.41 12.97 -2.55
C PHE A 90 -4.16 12.83 -3.87
N VAL A 91 -4.18 13.85 -4.74
CA VAL A 91 -4.79 13.75 -6.08
C VAL A 91 -4.11 12.69 -6.93
N ILE A 92 -2.78 12.66 -6.93
CA ILE A 92 -2.00 11.68 -7.71
C ILE A 92 -2.29 10.27 -7.19
N ALA A 93 -2.31 10.10 -5.86
CA ALA A 93 -2.64 8.83 -5.21
C ALA A 93 -4.05 8.37 -5.57
N CYS A 94 -5.05 9.27 -5.53
CA CYS A 94 -6.40 8.98 -5.98
C CYS A 94 -6.41 8.52 -7.44
N CYS A 95 -5.88 9.31 -8.38
CA CYS A 95 -5.85 8.94 -9.80
C CYS A 95 -5.20 7.57 -10.04
N SER A 96 -4.09 7.27 -9.35
CA SER A 96 -3.40 5.97 -9.45
C SER A 96 -4.25 4.83 -8.90
N ALA A 97 -4.82 4.99 -7.70
CA ALA A 97 -5.71 4.01 -7.08
C ALA A 97 -6.92 3.71 -7.95
N MET A 98 -7.46 4.70 -8.66
CA MET A 98 -8.62 4.52 -9.53
C MET A 98 -8.29 3.73 -10.80
N ILE A 99 -7.15 3.99 -11.44
CA ILE A 99 -6.70 3.19 -12.58
C ILE A 99 -6.50 1.72 -12.16
N ASN A 100 -5.89 1.50 -10.99
CA ASN A 100 -5.68 0.14 -10.49
C ASN A 100 -7.00 -0.56 -10.11
N THR A 101 -7.89 0.14 -9.40
CA THR A 101 -9.19 -0.42 -8.98
C THR A 101 -10.07 -0.76 -10.18
N SER A 102 -10.13 0.12 -11.18
CA SER A 102 -10.90 -0.13 -12.40
C SER A 102 -10.38 -1.35 -13.16
N THR A 103 -9.06 -1.45 -13.35
CA THR A 103 -8.46 -2.58 -14.07
C THR A 103 -8.63 -3.90 -13.34
N HIS A 104 -8.45 -3.92 -12.01
CA HIS A 104 -8.64 -5.11 -11.20
C HIS A 104 -10.10 -5.56 -11.13
N TYR A 105 -11.04 -4.63 -10.89
CA TYR A 105 -12.45 -4.94 -10.75
C TYR A 105 -13.04 -5.55 -12.03
N PHE A 106 -12.77 -4.95 -13.19
CA PHE A 106 -13.31 -5.46 -14.46
C PHE A 106 -12.62 -6.75 -14.94
N ARG A 107 -11.33 -6.96 -14.64
CA ARG A 107 -10.66 -8.24 -14.90
C ARG A 107 -11.30 -9.40 -14.16
N SER A 108 -11.75 -9.19 -12.92
CA SER A 108 -12.43 -10.24 -12.15
C SER A 108 -13.79 -10.64 -12.75
N ARG A 109 -14.43 -9.79 -13.57
CA ARG A 109 -15.73 -10.06 -14.22
C ARG A 109 -15.60 -10.58 -15.65
N GLU A 110 -14.42 -10.41 -16.26
CA GLU A 110 -14.08 -10.97 -17.58
C GLU A 110 -14.27 -12.49 -17.62
N GLY A 111 -13.98 -13.19 -16.51
CA GLY A 111 -14.19 -14.63 -16.41
C GLY A 111 -15.64 -15.06 -16.68
N VAL A 112 -16.64 -14.37 -16.13
CA VAL A 112 -18.05 -14.74 -16.34
C VAL A 112 -18.50 -14.50 -17.78
N PHE A 113 -18.06 -13.38 -18.38
CA PHE A 113 -18.35 -13.11 -19.78
C PHE A 113 -17.76 -14.20 -20.70
N ASN A 114 -16.50 -14.59 -20.47
CA ASN A 114 -15.84 -15.65 -21.24
C ASN A 114 -16.55 -17.00 -21.06
N ILE A 115 -17.04 -17.31 -19.85
CA ILE A 115 -17.82 -18.53 -19.62
C ILE A 115 -19.12 -18.53 -20.44
N ILE A 116 -19.90 -17.43 -20.42
CA ILE A 116 -21.12 -17.32 -21.24
C ILE A 116 -20.80 -17.47 -22.73
N GLN A 117 -19.68 -16.89 -23.18
CA GLN A 117 -19.19 -17.08 -24.54
C GLN A 117 -18.93 -18.55 -24.88
N HIS A 118 -18.14 -19.25 -24.07
CA HIS A 118 -17.81 -20.67 -24.31
C HIS A 118 -19.05 -21.58 -24.24
N VAL A 119 -19.98 -21.30 -23.32
CA VAL A 119 -21.28 -22.00 -23.24
C VAL A 119 -22.08 -21.82 -24.54
N GLY A 120 -22.14 -20.59 -25.05
CA GLY A 120 -22.78 -20.29 -26.34
C GLY A 120 -22.12 -21.02 -27.52
N SER A 121 -20.78 -21.04 -27.56
CA SER A 121 -20.02 -21.75 -28.61
C SER A 121 -20.24 -23.26 -28.56
N LEU A 122 -20.23 -23.88 -27.36
CA LEU A 122 -20.50 -25.30 -27.20
C LEU A 122 -21.90 -25.68 -27.68
N ARG A 123 -22.91 -24.86 -27.37
CA ARG A 123 -24.29 -25.09 -27.82
C ARG A 123 -24.38 -25.11 -29.34
N VAL A 124 -23.79 -24.11 -30.00
CA VAL A 124 -23.75 -24.05 -31.47
C VAL A 124 -23.06 -25.28 -32.07
N LEU A 125 -21.99 -25.78 -31.47
CA LEU A 125 -21.29 -26.98 -31.93
C LEU A 125 -22.14 -28.25 -31.80
N ILE A 126 -22.82 -28.42 -30.66
CA ILE A 126 -23.71 -29.57 -30.39
C ILE A 126 -24.87 -29.57 -31.39
N ASP A 127 -25.54 -28.44 -31.57
CA ASP A 127 -26.70 -28.35 -32.47
C ASP A 127 -26.31 -28.55 -33.94
N ASN A 128 -25.18 -28.01 -34.38
CA ASN A 128 -24.70 -28.24 -35.75
C ASN A 128 -24.30 -29.71 -35.97
N THR A 129 -23.70 -30.36 -34.98
CA THR A 129 -23.40 -31.79 -34.99
C THR A 129 -24.68 -32.60 -35.18
N LEU A 130 -25.72 -32.28 -34.38
CA LEU A 130 -26.99 -32.99 -34.42
C LEU A 130 -27.77 -32.73 -35.71
N LEU A 131 -27.74 -31.51 -36.25
CA LEU A 131 -28.35 -31.18 -37.53
C LEU A 131 -27.73 -32.00 -38.67
N ARG A 132 -26.40 -32.14 -38.69
CA ARG A 132 -25.68 -32.95 -39.67
C ARG A 132 -25.97 -34.44 -39.50
N TYR A 133 -26.08 -34.90 -38.26
CA TYR A 133 -26.51 -36.24 -37.92
C TYR A 133 -27.91 -36.56 -38.47
N CYS A 134 -28.89 -35.70 -38.21
CA CYS A 134 -30.26 -35.83 -38.74
C CYS A 134 -30.26 -35.87 -40.29
N ARG A 135 -29.40 -35.08 -40.92
CA ARG A 135 -29.26 -35.06 -42.37
C ARG A 135 -28.72 -36.35 -42.95
N LEU A 136 -27.71 -36.96 -42.33
CA LEU A 136 -27.19 -38.28 -42.72
C LEU A 136 -28.27 -39.35 -42.66
N TRP A 137 -29.12 -39.33 -41.64
CA TRP A 137 -30.26 -40.24 -41.50
C TRP A 137 -31.26 -40.12 -42.64
N VAL A 138 -31.73 -38.90 -42.92
CA VAL A 138 -32.71 -38.67 -43.98
C VAL A 138 -32.18 -39.04 -45.38
N ILE A 139 -30.88 -38.89 -45.62
CA ILE A 139 -30.24 -39.34 -46.87
C ILE A 139 -30.37 -40.86 -47.02
N LYS A 140 -30.12 -41.63 -45.95
CA LYS A 140 -30.25 -43.10 -45.95
C LYS A 140 -31.70 -43.56 -46.16
N PHE A 141 -32.68 -42.86 -45.61
CA PHE A 141 -34.10 -43.14 -45.89
C PHE A 141 -34.52 -42.83 -47.34
N GLY A 142 -33.67 -42.17 -48.14
CA GLY A 142 -33.98 -41.79 -49.54
C GLY A 142 -35.04 -40.71 -49.66
N ILE A 143 -35.28 -39.96 -48.58
CA ILE A 143 -36.36 -38.96 -48.50
C ILE A 143 -35.87 -37.58 -49.00
N THR A 144 -34.55 -37.33 -49.01
CA THR A 144 -33.98 -36.03 -49.39
C THR A 144 -34.37 -35.58 -50.81
N PRO A 145 -34.75 -34.30 -50.98
CA PRO A 145 -34.99 -33.74 -52.31
C PRO A 145 -33.68 -33.61 -53.10
N LYS A 146 -33.69 -34.00 -54.38
CA LYS A 146 -32.55 -33.78 -55.30
C LYS A 146 -32.31 -32.28 -55.52
N ARG A 147 -31.04 -31.88 -55.66
CA ARG A 147 -30.60 -30.48 -55.89
C ARG A 147 -31.43 -29.71 -56.93
N GLY A 148 -31.62 -30.27 -58.12
CA GLY A 148 -32.41 -29.62 -59.19
C GLY A 148 -33.90 -29.42 -58.86
N LYS A 149 -34.47 -30.22 -57.95
CA LYS A 149 -35.85 -30.02 -57.45
C LYS A 149 -35.92 -28.94 -56.37
N ILE A 150 -34.85 -28.73 -55.62
CA ILE A 150 -34.76 -27.65 -54.61
C ILE A 150 -34.72 -26.31 -55.33
N LEU A 151 -33.82 -26.15 -56.31
CA LEU A 151 -33.67 -24.92 -57.11
C LEU A 151 -34.98 -24.51 -57.80
N ARG A 152 -35.67 -25.47 -58.42
CA ARG A 152 -36.99 -25.23 -59.03
C ARG A 152 -38.09 -24.83 -58.04
N LYS A 153 -37.99 -25.23 -56.77
CA LYS A 153 -39.00 -24.89 -55.75
C LYS A 153 -38.72 -23.56 -55.07
N LEU A 154 -37.44 -23.14 -55.06
CA LEU A 154 -37.00 -21.83 -54.59
C LEU A 154 -37.15 -20.74 -55.66
N ASP A 155 -37.42 -21.10 -56.91
CA ASP A 155 -37.47 -20.19 -58.07
C ASP A 155 -36.11 -19.49 -58.29
N VAL A 156 -34.99 -20.25 -58.21
CA VAL A 156 -33.62 -19.74 -58.38
C VAL A 156 -32.81 -20.64 -59.34
N ASP A 157 -32.01 -20.03 -60.23
CA ASP A 157 -31.21 -20.73 -61.24
C ASP A 157 -29.91 -21.34 -60.67
N GLU A 158 -29.28 -20.65 -59.71
CA GLU A 158 -28.05 -21.10 -59.02
C GLU A 158 -28.21 -21.05 -57.50
N MET A 159 -27.40 -21.83 -56.78
CA MET A 159 -27.40 -21.80 -55.32
C MET A 159 -26.76 -20.50 -54.84
N CYS A 160 -27.36 -19.86 -53.84
CA CYS A 160 -26.78 -18.67 -53.24
C CYS A 160 -25.34 -18.97 -52.76
N PRO A 161 -24.39 -18.03 -52.92
CA PRO A 161 -22.99 -18.22 -52.52
C PRO A 161 -22.81 -18.52 -51.03
N HIS A 162 -23.79 -18.12 -50.20
CA HIS A 162 -23.81 -18.37 -48.76
C HIS A 162 -24.64 -19.61 -48.34
N TYR A 163 -25.04 -20.47 -49.29
CA TYR A 163 -25.72 -21.70 -48.95
C TYR A 163 -24.76 -22.63 -48.21
N ILE A 164 -25.03 -22.88 -46.93
CA ILE A 164 -24.26 -23.84 -46.14
C ILE A 164 -24.62 -25.24 -46.65
N ASN A 165 -23.74 -25.83 -47.47
CA ASN A 165 -23.89 -27.21 -47.90
C ASN A 165 -23.54 -28.16 -46.74
N LEU A 166 -24.54 -28.53 -45.97
CA LEU A 166 -24.41 -29.43 -44.80
C LEU A 166 -24.00 -30.87 -45.16
N SER A 167 -23.85 -31.21 -46.46
CA SER A 167 -23.69 -32.59 -46.95
C SER A 167 -22.37 -32.94 -47.64
N GLU A 168 -21.53 -31.98 -48.05
CA GLU A 168 -20.32 -32.26 -48.85
C GLU A 168 -19.09 -32.70 -48.05
N SER A 169 -19.14 -32.67 -46.71
CA SER A 169 -18.00 -33.02 -45.83
C SER A 169 -18.44 -33.42 -44.41
N THR A 170 -19.46 -34.28 -44.29
CA THR A 170 -20.09 -34.54 -43.00
C THR A 170 -19.15 -35.22 -42.00
N THR A 171 -18.38 -36.22 -42.42
CA THR A 171 -17.41 -36.91 -41.56
C THR A 171 -16.29 -35.98 -41.10
N ASP A 172 -15.72 -35.19 -42.01
CA ASP A 172 -14.64 -34.25 -41.71
C ASP A 172 -15.11 -33.18 -40.71
N TYR A 173 -16.35 -32.72 -40.87
CA TYR A 173 -16.95 -31.79 -39.92
C TYR A 173 -17.26 -32.42 -38.56
N LEU A 174 -17.72 -33.67 -38.52
CA LEU A 174 -17.97 -34.35 -37.24
C LEU A 174 -16.65 -34.54 -36.47
N ILE A 175 -15.55 -34.84 -37.18
CA ILE A 175 -14.20 -34.90 -36.59
C ILE A 175 -13.80 -33.51 -36.08
N SER A 176 -13.93 -32.46 -36.90
CA SER A 176 -13.56 -31.11 -36.49
C SER A 176 -14.41 -30.62 -35.32
N SER A 177 -15.71 -30.90 -35.33
CA SER A 177 -16.64 -30.50 -34.26
C SER A 177 -16.39 -31.25 -32.95
N ALA A 178 -16.01 -32.53 -33.00
CA ALA A 178 -15.59 -33.27 -31.81
C ALA A 178 -14.29 -32.68 -31.20
N LEU A 179 -13.30 -32.35 -32.05
CA LEU A 179 -12.06 -31.70 -31.61
C LEU A 179 -12.30 -30.30 -31.04
N GLU A 180 -13.14 -29.51 -31.71
CA GLU A 180 -13.48 -28.15 -31.29
C GLU A 180 -14.31 -28.14 -30.00
N SER A 181 -15.21 -29.13 -29.84
CA SER A 181 -15.97 -29.32 -28.59
C SER A 181 -15.07 -29.71 -27.43
N PHE A 182 -14.05 -30.53 -27.68
CA PHE A 182 -13.02 -30.85 -26.68
C PHE A 182 -12.26 -29.59 -26.25
N TYR A 183 -11.72 -28.83 -27.22
CA TYR A 183 -10.97 -27.61 -26.93
C TYR A 183 -11.83 -26.55 -26.22
N THR A 184 -13.07 -26.35 -26.65
CA THR A 184 -13.97 -25.37 -26.03
C THR A 184 -14.40 -25.82 -24.62
N SER A 185 -14.53 -27.13 -24.38
CA SER A 185 -14.80 -27.66 -23.03
C SER A 185 -13.60 -27.46 -22.10
N GLU A 186 -12.37 -27.67 -22.58
CA GLU A 186 -11.15 -27.38 -21.81
C GLU A 186 -11.03 -25.88 -21.45
N GLN A 187 -11.34 -24.99 -22.41
CA GLN A 187 -11.37 -23.54 -22.16
C GLN A 187 -12.46 -23.15 -21.16
N LEU A 188 -13.63 -23.78 -21.24
CA LEU A 188 -14.71 -23.58 -20.27
C LEU A 188 -14.26 -24.02 -18.87
N ASP A 189 -13.53 -25.13 -18.75
CA ASP A 189 -13.00 -25.64 -17.48
C ASP A 189 -11.95 -24.71 -16.90
N GLU A 190 -11.03 -24.22 -17.73
CA GLU A 190 -10.05 -23.20 -17.33
C GLU A 190 -10.76 -21.93 -16.83
N ALA A 191 -11.76 -21.45 -17.58
CA ALA A 191 -12.52 -20.26 -17.22
C ALA A 191 -13.35 -20.46 -15.93
N LEU A 192 -13.97 -21.62 -15.75
CA LEU A 192 -14.70 -21.96 -14.53
C LEU A 192 -13.76 -22.08 -13.33
N SER A 193 -12.56 -22.65 -13.50
CA SER A 193 -11.56 -22.75 -12.43
C SER A 193 -11.06 -21.38 -11.94
N SER A 194 -11.15 -20.36 -12.79
CA SER A 194 -10.78 -18.98 -12.45
C SER A 194 -11.77 -18.29 -11.50
N LEU A 195 -13.00 -18.82 -11.36
CA LEU A 195 -14.00 -18.30 -10.43
C LEU A 195 -13.72 -18.74 -8.99
N PRO A 196 -14.10 -17.95 -7.98
CA PRO A 196 -13.87 -18.29 -6.58
C PRO A 196 -14.57 -19.60 -6.18
N VAL A 197 -13.85 -20.45 -5.43
CA VAL A 197 -14.18 -21.84 -5.03
C VAL A 197 -15.63 -22.03 -4.53
N LYS A 198 -16.17 -21.05 -3.80
CA LYS A 198 -17.54 -21.13 -3.26
C LYS A 198 -18.63 -20.95 -4.32
N LYS A 199 -18.36 -20.19 -5.39
CA LYS A 199 -19.27 -20.01 -6.51
C LYS A 199 -19.18 -21.20 -7.48
N THR A 200 -17.98 -21.74 -7.67
CA THR A 200 -17.74 -22.88 -8.54
C THR A 200 -18.33 -24.16 -7.97
N ALA A 201 -18.17 -24.46 -6.68
CA ALA A 201 -18.71 -25.69 -6.06
C ALA A 201 -20.21 -25.90 -6.34
N ASN A 202 -21.02 -24.85 -6.23
CA ASN A 202 -22.46 -24.91 -6.53
C ASN A 202 -22.78 -25.15 -8.02
N LEU A 203 -21.89 -24.74 -8.93
CA LEU A 203 -22.03 -25.01 -10.36
C LEU A 203 -21.61 -26.45 -10.71
N PHE A 204 -20.58 -26.98 -10.05
CA PHE A 204 -20.05 -28.33 -10.30
C PHE A 204 -20.89 -29.45 -9.65
N GLU A 205 -21.64 -29.15 -8.58
CA GLU A 205 -22.42 -30.15 -7.82
C GLU A 205 -23.86 -30.35 -8.32
N GLN A 206 -24.29 -29.66 -9.38
CA GLN A 206 -25.65 -29.83 -9.93
C GLN A 206 -25.77 -31.22 -10.58
N PRO A 207 -26.59 -32.14 -10.03
CA PRO A 207 -26.77 -33.46 -10.60
C PRO A 207 -27.49 -33.36 -11.94
N PHE A 208 -26.83 -33.81 -13.01
CA PHE A 208 -27.42 -33.90 -14.33
C PHE A 208 -27.83 -35.35 -14.62
N PRO A 209 -29.13 -35.66 -14.84
CA PRO A 209 -29.57 -36.99 -15.23
C PRO A 209 -29.17 -37.25 -16.68
N PHE A 210 -28.10 -38.03 -16.87
CA PHE A 210 -27.71 -38.55 -18.18
C PHE A 210 -28.28 -39.95 -18.35
N ARG A 211 -29.01 -40.18 -19.45
CA ARG A 211 -29.62 -41.47 -19.77
C ARG A 211 -28.70 -42.30 -20.65
N PHE A 212 -28.29 -43.46 -20.17
CA PHE A 212 -27.61 -44.47 -20.98
C PHE A 212 -28.62 -45.46 -21.56
N CYS A 213 -28.34 -46.00 -22.75
CA CYS A 213 -29.19 -47.01 -23.38
C CYS A 213 -28.48 -48.37 -23.38
N PHE A 214 -29.16 -49.42 -22.89
CA PHE A 214 -28.63 -50.79 -22.81
C PHE A 214 -29.64 -51.86 -23.30
N GLY A 215 -29.14 -52.92 -23.94
CA GLY A 215 -29.89 -54.13 -24.36
C GLY A 215 -30.61 -54.09 -25.72
N GLU A 216 -31.01 -55.26 -26.24
CA GLU A 216 -31.64 -55.46 -27.58
C GLU A 216 -33.06 -54.85 -27.75
N HIS A 217 -33.60 -54.12 -26.76
CA HIS A 217 -34.92 -53.47 -26.87
C HIS A 217 -35.03 -52.11 -26.13
N ASN A 218 -33.90 -51.42 -25.81
CA ASN A 218 -33.89 -50.06 -25.24
C ASN A 218 -34.77 -49.81 -23.99
N GLU A 219 -34.94 -50.77 -23.09
CA GLU A 219 -35.84 -50.62 -21.93
C GLU A 219 -35.17 -50.33 -20.58
N PHE A 220 -33.85 -50.08 -20.52
CA PHE A 220 -33.18 -49.75 -19.26
C PHE A 220 -32.41 -48.43 -19.34
N THR A 221 -33.00 -47.38 -18.76
CA THR A 221 -32.37 -46.08 -18.49
C THR A 221 -31.94 -46.02 -17.03
N GLU A 222 -30.65 -45.91 -16.74
CA GLU A 222 -30.17 -45.48 -15.43
C GLU A 222 -29.83 -43.99 -15.51
N ASP A 223 -30.43 -43.19 -14.62
CA ASP A 223 -30.05 -41.78 -14.44
C ASP A 223 -28.77 -41.75 -13.59
N VAL A 224 -27.63 -41.55 -14.24
CA VAL A 224 -26.35 -41.34 -13.55
C VAL A 224 -26.07 -39.84 -13.48
N ASN A 225 -25.71 -39.35 -12.29
CA ASN A 225 -25.27 -37.98 -12.11
C ASN A 225 -23.92 -37.78 -12.80
N PHE A 226 -23.95 -37.20 -14.01
CA PHE A 226 -22.73 -36.90 -14.77
C PHE A 226 -22.28 -35.46 -14.56
N THR A 227 -20.97 -35.22 -14.62
CA THR A 227 -20.42 -33.86 -14.62
C THR A 227 -20.44 -33.31 -16.05
N ILE A 228 -20.95 -32.10 -16.24
CA ILE A 228 -21.25 -31.59 -17.59
C ILE A 228 -20.01 -31.40 -18.48
N HIS A 229 -18.82 -31.23 -17.88
CA HIS A 229 -17.55 -30.95 -18.58
C HIS A 229 -17.21 -31.97 -19.67
N HIS A 230 -17.66 -33.22 -19.51
CA HIS A 230 -17.39 -34.29 -20.45
C HIS A 230 -18.58 -34.63 -21.34
N VAL A 231 -19.76 -34.05 -21.09
CA VAL A 231 -21.00 -34.39 -21.79
C VAL A 231 -20.98 -33.95 -23.26
N PRO A 232 -20.59 -32.70 -23.63
CA PRO A 232 -20.46 -32.30 -25.03
C PRO A 232 -19.45 -33.14 -25.81
N VAL A 233 -18.31 -33.48 -25.17
CA VAL A 233 -17.27 -34.31 -25.78
C VAL A 233 -17.76 -35.74 -25.98
N TYR A 234 -18.40 -36.32 -24.97
CA TYR A 234 -19.02 -37.64 -25.07
C TYR A 234 -20.06 -37.67 -26.18
N PHE A 235 -20.96 -36.69 -26.21
CA PHE A 235 -22.04 -36.56 -27.20
C PHE A 235 -21.51 -36.45 -28.64
N THR A 236 -20.51 -35.59 -28.87
CA THR A 236 -19.89 -35.42 -30.20
C THR A 236 -19.07 -36.64 -30.61
N SER A 237 -18.40 -37.30 -29.66
CA SER A 237 -17.69 -38.56 -29.91
C SER A 237 -18.64 -39.71 -30.30
N LEU A 238 -19.84 -39.73 -29.69
CA LEU A 238 -20.90 -40.68 -30.03
C LEU A 238 -21.41 -40.46 -31.46
N ALA A 239 -21.66 -39.20 -31.81
CA ALA A 239 -22.10 -38.82 -33.16
C ALA A 239 -21.06 -39.20 -34.22
N LEU A 240 -19.77 -39.05 -33.90
CA LEU A 240 -18.66 -39.48 -34.76
C LEU A 240 -18.60 -41.00 -34.90
N LYS A 241 -18.71 -41.74 -33.78
CA LYS A 241 -18.69 -43.21 -33.76
C LYS A 241 -19.83 -43.78 -34.61
N TYR A 242 -21.03 -43.22 -34.49
CA TYR A 242 -22.17 -43.59 -35.32
C TYR A 242 -21.90 -43.32 -36.80
N ALA A 243 -21.42 -42.11 -37.15
CA ALA A 243 -21.13 -41.76 -38.54
C ALA A 243 -20.09 -42.68 -39.19
N ALA A 244 -19.10 -43.16 -38.42
CA ALA A 244 -18.10 -44.12 -38.90
C ALA A 244 -18.68 -45.54 -39.15
N ASN A 245 -19.74 -45.92 -38.42
CA ASN A 245 -20.36 -47.25 -38.52
C ASN A 245 -21.62 -47.29 -39.41
N GLN A 246 -22.08 -46.13 -39.89
CA GLN A 246 -23.38 -45.95 -40.54
C GLN A 246 -23.61 -46.79 -41.82
N ASP A 247 -22.55 -47.27 -42.48
CA ASP A 247 -22.68 -48.10 -43.69
C ASP A 247 -23.07 -49.55 -43.43
N LYS A 248 -23.06 -49.98 -42.17
CA LYS A 248 -23.39 -51.35 -41.77
C LYS A 248 -24.80 -51.52 -41.22
N ILE A 249 -25.51 -50.42 -40.95
CA ILE A 249 -26.78 -50.42 -40.22
C ILE A 249 -27.92 -50.09 -41.19
N PRO A 250 -28.96 -50.94 -41.29
CA PRO A 250 -30.14 -50.64 -42.10
C PRO A 250 -30.98 -49.51 -41.46
N PRO A 251 -31.62 -48.64 -42.26
CA PRO A 251 -32.31 -47.44 -41.76
C PRO A 251 -33.49 -47.73 -40.82
N ASP A 252 -34.04 -48.94 -40.82
CA ASP A 252 -35.23 -49.31 -40.06
C ASP A 252 -34.90 -49.88 -38.65
N GLU A 253 -33.66 -50.29 -38.41
CA GLU A 253 -33.17 -50.94 -37.15
C GLU A 253 -32.30 -50.00 -36.30
N TRP A 254 -32.28 -48.69 -36.60
CA TRP A 254 -31.43 -47.72 -35.89
C TRP A 254 -31.72 -47.61 -34.39
N HIS A 255 -32.94 -48.00 -33.97
CA HIS A 255 -33.33 -48.03 -32.57
C HIS A 255 -32.56 -49.09 -31.79
N ASP A 256 -32.00 -50.11 -32.43
CA ASP A 256 -31.25 -51.17 -31.76
C ASP A 256 -29.81 -50.74 -31.41
N GLU A 257 -29.38 -49.55 -31.87
CA GLU A 257 -28.04 -49.00 -31.61
C GLU A 257 -28.03 -48.05 -30.41
N PHE A 258 -27.11 -48.31 -29.47
CA PHE A 258 -26.96 -47.53 -28.24
C PHE A 258 -26.65 -46.06 -28.52
N GLU A 259 -25.82 -45.78 -29.53
CA GLU A 259 -25.38 -44.41 -29.82
C GLU A 259 -26.54 -43.52 -30.27
N ALA A 260 -27.44 -44.03 -31.10
CA ALA A 260 -28.57 -43.25 -31.59
C ALA A 260 -29.59 -42.98 -30.48
N CYS A 261 -29.85 -43.97 -29.64
CA CYS A 261 -30.74 -43.85 -28.49
C CYS A 261 -30.23 -42.80 -27.48
N GLU A 262 -28.94 -42.82 -27.15
CA GLU A 262 -28.33 -41.88 -26.21
C GLU A 262 -28.31 -40.44 -26.74
N ILE A 263 -28.00 -40.25 -28.02
CA ILE A 263 -27.98 -38.91 -28.66
C ILE A 263 -29.38 -38.27 -28.57
N VAL A 264 -30.44 -39.00 -28.95
CA VAL A 264 -31.78 -38.41 -28.96
C VAL A 264 -32.35 -38.25 -27.55
N SER A 265 -32.11 -39.22 -26.65
CA SER A 265 -32.66 -39.19 -25.30
C SER A 265 -32.07 -38.09 -24.41
N ASN A 266 -30.83 -37.67 -24.67
CA ASN A 266 -30.14 -36.67 -23.85
C ASN A 266 -30.13 -35.26 -24.44
N PHE A 267 -30.44 -35.08 -25.72
CA PHE A 267 -30.33 -33.79 -26.41
C PHE A 267 -31.03 -32.64 -25.68
N ASN A 268 -32.34 -32.78 -25.42
CA ASN A 268 -33.12 -31.73 -24.76
C ASN A 268 -32.62 -31.46 -23.33
N SER A 269 -32.15 -32.49 -22.63
CA SER A 269 -31.60 -32.34 -21.28
C SER A 269 -30.33 -31.51 -21.30
N ILE A 270 -29.39 -31.80 -22.21
CA ILE A 270 -28.12 -31.07 -22.35
C ILE A 270 -28.38 -29.58 -22.66
N VAL A 271 -29.28 -29.31 -23.60
CA VAL A 271 -29.64 -27.93 -23.99
C VAL A 271 -30.25 -27.17 -22.81
N ASN A 272 -31.27 -27.73 -22.15
CA ASN A 272 -31.92 -27.07 -21.02
C ASN A 272 -30.95 -26.78 -19.86
N TYR A 273 -29.95 -27.62 -19.65
CA TYR A 273 -28.92 -27.37 -18.66
C TYR A 273 -28.02 -26.20 -19.07
N LEU A 274 -27.51 -26.17 -20.31
CA LEU A 274 -26.65 -25.08 -20.77
C LEU A 274 -27.37 -23.72 -20.66
N ASP A 275 -28.69 -23.69 -20.89
CA ASP A 275 -29.56 -22.52 -20.67
C ASP A 275 -29.63 -22.17 -19.17
N SER A 276 -29.83 -23.17 -18.31
CA SER A 276 -29.85 -22.98 -16.85
C SER A 276 -28.51 -22.49 -16.30
N LEU A 277 -27.39 -22.92 -16.90
CA LEU A 277 -26.05 -22.50 -16.53
C LEU A 277 -25.85 -21.02 -16.87
N SER A 278 -26.20 -20.62 -18.09
CA SER A 278 -26.07 -19.23 -18.53
C SER A 278 -26.93 -18.26 -17.72
N THR A 279 -28.19 -18.65 -17.44
CA THR A 279 -29.09 -17.85 -16.59
C THR A 279 -28.61 -17.72 -15.15
N MET A 280 -28.00 -18.76 -14.57
CA MET A 280 -27.37 -18.68 -13.25
C MET A 280 -26.19 -17.70 -13.24
N LEU A 281 -25.36 -17.70 -14.28
CA LEU A 281 -24.23 -16.79 -14.42
C LEU A 281 -24.69 -15.32 -14.51
N LEU A 282 -25.77 -15.06 -15.24
CA LEU A 282 -26.38 -13.73 -15.28
C LEU A 282 -26.88 -13.25 -13.91
N ASP A 283 -27.48 -14.13 -13.10
CA ASP A 283 -27.91 -13.79 -11.74
C ASP A 283 -26.72 -13.48 -10.82
N ILE A 284 -25.62 -14.23 -10.94
CA ILE A 284 -24.37 -13.97 -10.21
C ILE A 284 -23.82 -12.57 -10.55
N GLU A 285 -23.83 -12.20 -11.83
CA GLU A 285 -23.33 -10.90 -12.30
C GLU A 285 -24.24 -9.75 -11.89
N SER A 286 -25.55 -9.95 -11.92
CA SER A 286 -26.54 -8.98 -11.44
C SER A 286 -26.33 -8.68 -9.95
N LYS A 287 -26.22 -9.72 -9.11
CA LYS A 287 -25.96 -9.58 -7.67
C LYS A 287 -24.60 -8.91 -7.38
N ALA A 288 -23.58 -9.20 -8.18
CA ALA A 288 -22.28 -8.55 -8.06
C ALA A 288 -22.36 -7.04 -8.37
N SER A 289 -23.07 -6.67 -9.43
CA SER A 289 -23.32 -5.27 -9.80
C SER A 289 -24.10 -4.52 -8.72
N GLU A 290 -25.16 -5.09 -8.16
CA GLU A 290 -25.92 -4.45 -7.07
C GLU A 290 -25.04 -4.16 -5.85
N LYS A 291 -24.21 -5.13 -5.46
CA LYS A 291 -23.27 -4.95 -4.35
C LYS A 291 -22.27 -3.82 -4.64
N PHE A 292 -21.74 -3.76 -5.86
CA PHE A 292 -20.81 -2.71 -6.27
C PHE A 292 -21.48 -1.34 -6.29
N GLN A 293 -22.70 -1.22 -6.82
CA GLN A 293 -23.45 0.03 -6.82
C GLN A 293 -23.73 0.53 -5.39
N ARG A 294 -24.04 -0.36 -4.44
CA ARG A 294 -24.16 0.02 -3.03
C ARG A 294 -22.83 0.54 -2.47
N GLN A 295 -21.72 -0.11 -2.74
CA GLN A 295 -20.39 0.34 -2.29
C GLN A 295 -19.99 1.68 -2.90
N ALA A 296 -20.23 1.88 -4.20
CA ALA A 296 -20.00 3.15 -4.87
C ALA A 296 -20.89 4.26 -4.29
N PHE A 297 -22.14 3.95 -3.94
CA PHE A 297 -23.04 4.86 -3.22
C PHE A 297 -22.45 5.36 -1.90
N PHE A 298 -21.89 4.45 -1.08
CA PHE A 298 -21.19 4.83 0.15
C PHE A 298 -20.00 5.75 -0.11
N VAL A 299 -19.25 5.53 -1.19
CA VAL A 299 -18.12 6.40 -1.57
C VAL A 299 -18.60 7.82 -1.91
N TYR A 300 -19.72 7.97 -2.63
CA TYR A 300 -20.27 9.29 -2.95
C TYR A 300 -20.76 10.07 -1.74
N VAL A 301 -21.53 9.41 -0.87
CA VAL A 301 -22.27 10.09 0.18
C VAL A 301 -21.42 10.33 1.42
N ILE A 302 -20.48 9.43 1.71
CA ILE A 302 -19.72 9.48 2.97
C ILE A 302 -18.26 9.86 2.72
N LEU A 303 -17.56 9.14 1.84
CA LEU A 303 -16.11 9.32 1.70
C LEU A 303 -15.75 10.66 1.06
N ALA A 304 -16.42 11.06 -0.04
CA ALA A 304 -16.09 12.30 -0.73
C ALA A 304 -16.33 13.57 0.15
N PRO A 305 -17.46 13.70 0.88
CA PRO A 305 -17.64 14.81 1.82
C PRO A 305 -16.66 14.78 3.00
N LEU A 306 -16.33 13.59 3.52
CA LEU A 306 -15.39 13.46 4.64
C LEU A 306 -13.98 13.91 4.23
N VAL A 307 -13.51 13.52 3.05
CA VAL A 307 -12.23 13.99 2.48
C VAL A 307 -12.25 15.51 2.27
N PHE A 308 -13.36 16.06 1.76
CA PHE A 308 -13.51 17.51 1.59
C PHE A 308 -13.38 18.26 2.93
N VAL A 309 -14.10 17.80 3.96
CA VAL A 309 -14.06 18.41 5.30
C VAL A 309 -12.66 18.28 5.91
N PHE A 310 -12.03 17.11 5.81
CA PHE A 310 -10.68 16.89 6.35
C PHE A 310 -9.64 17.83 5.72
N LEU A 311 -9.63 17.95 4.39
CA LEU A 311 -8.70 18.84 3.68
C LEU A 311 -8.97 20.32 3.99
N LEU A 312 -10.24 20.70 4.16
CA LEU A 312 -10.64 22.06 4.50
C LEU A 312 -10.24 22.45 5.93
N VAL A 313 -10.46 21.57 6.92
CA VAL A 313 -10.10 21.81 8.32
C VAL A 313 -8.59 21.97 8.47
N PHE A 314 -7.80 21.09 7.83
CA PHE A 314 -6.34 21.17 7.89
C PHE A 314 -5.81 22.47 7.30
N HIS A 315 -6.40 22.95 6.19
CA HIS A 315 -6.04 24.24 5.59
C HIS A 315 -6.47 25.43 6.47
N TYR A 316 -7.67 25.37 7.05
CA TYR A 316 -8.22 26.42 7.90
C TYR A 316 -7.35 26.68 9.15
N ILE A 317 -6.86 25.62 9.80
CA ILE A 317 -5.95 25.73 10.95
C ILE A 317 -4.69 26.54 10.58
N GLY A 318 -4.04 26.20 9.46
CA GLY A 318 -2.85 26.92 9.01
C GLY A 318 -3.14 28.38 8.62
N TYR A 319 -4.32 28.64 8.05
CA TYR A 319 -4.75 29.98 7.68
C TYR A 319 -5.08 30.85 8.89
N TYR A 320 -5.74 30.29 9.91
CA TYR A 320 -6.06 30.97 11.16
C TYR A 320 -4.80 31.39 11.91
N ASP A 321 -3.82 30.48 12.03
CA ASP A 321 -2.53 30.79 12.68
C ASP A 321 -1.75 31.88 11.93
N LEU A 322 -1.84 31.90 10.60
CA LEU A 322 -1.25 32.96 9.78
C LEU A 322 -1.93 34.31 10.07
N LEU A 323 -3.28 34.35 10.07
CA LEU A 323 -4.07 35.55 10.35
C LEU A 323 -3.82 36.10 11.75
N LYS A 324 -3.82 35.24 12.77
CA LYS A 324 -3.55 35.61 14.16
C LYS A 324 -2.18 36.28 14.27
N GLY A 325 -1.15 35.70 13.64
CA GLY A 325 0.18 36.29 13.61
C GLY A 325 0.23 37.66 12.94
N PHE A 326 -0.47 37.86 11.82
CA PHE A 326 -0.53 39.16 11.15
C PHE A 326 -1.28 40.21 11.98
N HIS A 327 -2.42 39.87 12.57
CA HIS A 327 -3.18 40.81 13.41
C HIS A 327 -2.37 41.29 14.62
N GLN A 328 -1.68 40.38 15.33
CA GLN A 328 -0.81 40.75 16.45
C GLN A 328 0.30 41.73 16.04
N ILE A 329 0.88 41.55 14.85
CA ILE A 329 1.88 42.46 14.29
C ILE A 329 1.27 43.83 13.99
N PHE A 330 0.14 43.87 13.28
CA PHE A 330 -0.48 45.11 12.85
C PHE A 330 -1.02 45.93 14.04
N ASP A 331 -1.65 45.28 15.00
CA ASP A 331 -2.13 45.94 16.23
C ASP A 331 -0.94 46.56 16.97
N ALA A 332 0.15 45.82 17.15
CA ALA A 332 1.34 46.32 17.82
C ALA A 332 2.02 47.50 17.07
N LEU A 333 1.90 47.55 15.74
CA LEU A 333 2.38 48.66 14.94
C LEU A 333 1.46 49.89 15.09
N ILE A 334 0.14 49.73 15.01
CA ILE A 334 -0.85 50.83 15.07
C ILE A 334 -0.76 51.60 16.40
N PHE A 335 -0.39 50.96 17.50
CA PHE A 335 -0.20 51.62 18.81
C PHE A 335 1.07 52.48 18.91
N LEU A 336 1.92 52.57 17.88
CA LEU A 336 3.11 53.43 17.90
C LEU A 336 2.75 54.91 17.63
N PRO A 337 3.34 55.87 18.37
CA PRO A 337 3.15 57.31 18.11
C PRO A 337 3.54 57.69 16.67
N THR A 338 2.82 58.64 16.06
CA THR A 338 3.05 59.12 14.68
C THR A 338 4.47 59.68 14.46
N GLU A 339 5.13 60.14 15.52
CA GLU A 339 6.52 60.58 15.55
C GLU A 339 7.51 59.44 15.23
N VAL A 340 7.23 58.23 15.71
CA VAL A 340 8.05 57.04 15.49
C VAL A 340 7.88 56.54 14.05
N TYR A 341 6.67 56.62 13.49
CA TYR A 341 6.42 56.33 12.07
C TYR A 341 7.20 57.26 11.13
N LYS A 342 7.26 58.57 11.43
CA LYS A 342 8.06 59.55 10.69
C LYS A 342 9.57 59.33 10.82
N GLU A 343 10.03 58.72 11.91
CA GLU A 343 11.43 58.39 12.12
C GLU A 343 11.83 57.09 11.38
N ILE A 344 10.93 56.12 11.30
CA ILE A 344 11.09 54.84 10.58
C ILE A 344 10.98 55.01 9.06
N SER A 345 10.16 55.96 8.57
CA SER A 345 9.94 56.22 7.14
C SER A 345 11.01 57.10 6.49
N LYS A 346 11.93 57.69 7.25
CA LYS A 346 13.04 58.46 6.69
C LYS A 346 13.97 57.56 5.87
N PRO A 347 14.37 57.96 4.65
CA PRO A 347 15.32 57.20 3.87
C PRO A 347 16.69 57.17 4.56
N VAL A 348 17.41 56.07 4.40
CA VAL A 348 18.75 55.85 4.99
C VAL A 348 19.84 56.68 4.27
N PHE A 349 19.47 57.37 3.18
CA PHE A 349 20.36 58.19 2.36
C PHE A 349 19.68 59.54 2.05
N LEU A 350 20.43 60.64 2.17
CA LEU A 350 20.06 61.95 1.65
C LEU A 350 20.26 61.92 0.12
N LEU A 351 19.21 61.58 -0.61
CA LEU A 351 19.06 61.97 -2.01
C LEU A 351 17.81 62.82 -2.13
N ASN A 352 17.89 63.80 -3.03
CA ASN A 352 17.03 64.98 -3.11
C ASN A 352 15.54 64.67 -2.98
N GLN A 353 14.87 65.56 -2.26
CA GLN A 353 13.44 65.62 -2.07
C GLN A 353 12.75 65.84 -3.42
N GLU A 354 12.31 64.78 -4.08
CA GLU A 354 11.17 64.82 -5.00
C GLU A 354 10.73 63.38 -5.27
N GLU A 355 9.41 63.19 -5.34
CA GLU A 355 8.66 61.93 -5.51
C GLU A 355 8.43 61.08 -4.24
N PHE A 356 7.48 61.53 -3.41
CA PHE A 356 6.69 60.65 -2.55
C PHE A 356 5.37 60.35 -3.27
N LEU A 357 5.19 59.13 -3.78
CA LEU A 357 3.90 58.62 -4.22
C LEU A 357 3.09 58.14 -3.01
N ASP A 358 1.81 58.51 -3.01
CA ASP A 358 0.84 58.30 -1.93
C ASP A 358 0.70 56.79 -1.56
N GLY A 359 0.92 56.47 -0.28
CA GLY A 359 0.95 55.09 0.23
C GLY A 359 -0.42 54.40 0.40
N SER A 360 -1.52 55.06 0.02
CA SER A 360 -2.88 54.53 0.18
C SER A 360 -3.24 53.42 -0.82
N GLN A 361 -2.64 53.41 -2.02
CA GLN A 361 -2.92 52.37 -3.04
C GLN A 361 -2.26 51.01 -2.76
N ILE A 362 -1.25 50.95 -1.89
CA ILE A 362 -0.46 49.73 -1.65
C ILE A 362 -1.18 48.79 -0.67
N VAL A 363 -1.99 49.31 0.25
CA VAL A 363 -2.66 48.52 1.30
C VAL A 363 -3.87 47.75 0.75
N GLU A 364 -4.68 48.33 -0.15
CA GLU A 364 -5.81 47.62 -0.80
C GLU A 364 -5.33 46.43 -1.65
N SER A 365 -4.12 46.51 -2.23
CA SER A 365 -3.55 45.45 -3.06
C SER A 365 -3.18 44.17 -2.28
N GLN A 366 -2.95 44.26 -0.96
CA GLN A 366 -2.55 43.10 -0.14
C GLN A 366 -3.74 42.30 0.40
N ASP A 367 -4.87 42.94 0.69
CA ASP A 367 -6.10 42.25 1.12
C ASP A 367 -6.73 41.41 0.00
N TYR A 368 -6.58 41.85 -1.25
CA TYR A 368 -7.00 41.08 -2.42
C TYR A 368 -6.20 39.77 -2.55
N LYS A 369 -4.87 39.81 -2.34
CA LYS A 369 -3.99 38.64 -2.44
C LYS A 369 -4.29 37.57 -1.38
N ARG A 370 -4.63 37.98 -0.16
CA ARG A 370 -5.00 37.05 0.94
C ARG A 370 -6.32 36.33 0.65
N ARG A 371 -7.32 37.04 0.10
CA ARG A 371 -8.61 36.44 -0.30
C ARG A 371 -8.46 35.54 -1.53
N LEU A 372 -7.60 35.92 -2.47
CA LEU A 372 -7.28 35.10 -3.65
C LEU A 372 -6.65 33.76 -3.26
N TYR A 373 -5.74 33.73 -2.28
CA TYR A 373 -5.15 32.47 -1.78
C TYR A 373 -6.21 31.51 -1.23
N LEU A 374 -7.15 32.00 -0.44
CA LEU A 374 -8.27 31.19 0.09
C LEU A 374 -9.20 30.72 -1.03
N ALA A 375 -9.48 31.56 -2.03
CA ALA A 375 -10.32 31.18 -3.16
C ALA A 375 -9.70 30.04 -4.00
N VAL A 376 -8.40 30.15 -4.33
CA VAL A 376 -7.70 29.11 -5.12
C VAL A 376 -7.64 27.78 -4.37
N THR A 377 -7.41 27.81 -3.06
CA THR A 377 -7.34 26.59 -2.23
C THR A 377 -8.70 25.91 -2.10
N ILE A 378 -9.79 26.68 -1.90
CA ILE A 378 -11.15 26.14 -1.91
C ILE A 378 -11.49 25.50 -3.27
N ILE A 379 -11.13 26.17 -4.38
CA ILE A 379 -11.33 25.62 -5.74
C ILE A 379 -10.57 24.32 -5.91
N SER A 380 -9.31 24.24 -5.46
CA SER A 380 -8.52 23.01 -5.54
C SER A 380 -9.14 21.88 -4.72
N ILE A 381 -9.60 22.14 -3.49
CA ILE A 381 -10.26 21.15 -2.62
C ILE A 381 -11.58 20.68 -3.26
N LEU A 382 -12.42 21.60 -3.76
CA LEU A 382 -13.64 21.24 -4.49
C LEU A 382 -13.34 20.35 -5.68
N LEU A 383 -12.32 20.70 -6.47
CA LEU A 383 -11.89 19.90 -7.60
C LEU A 383 -11.45 18.50 -7.14
N THR A 384 -10.66 18.36 -6.06
CA THR A 384 -10.26 17.04 -5.52
C THR A 384 -11.45 16.18 -5.08
N SER A 385 -12.48 16.77 -4.47
CA SER A 385 -13.69 16.01 -4.10
C SER A 385 -14.51 15.62 -5.32
N ALA A 386 -14.59 16.51 -6.33
CA ALA A 386 -15.31 16.26 -7.57
C ALA A 386 -14.66 15.13 -8.38
N THR A 387 -13.33 14.96 -8.34
CA THR A 387 -12.68 13.86 -9.08
C THR A 387 -13.12 12.50 -8.56
N ILE A 388 -13.16 12.29 -7.24
CA ILE A 388 -13.61 11.04 -6.61
C ILE A 388 -15.04 10.71 -7.07
N VAL A 389 -15.91 11.72 -7.10
CA VAL A 389 -17.30 11.57 -7.57
C VAL A 389 -17.35 11.25 -9.06
N ILE A 390 -16.71 12.03 -9.93
CA ILE A 390 -16.76 11.83 -11.39
C ILE A 390 -16.26 10.43 -11.75
N PHE A 391 -15.13 9.99 -11.18
CA PHE A 391 -14.60 8.68 -11.51
C PHE A 391 -15.45 7.54 -10.96
N SER A 392 -15.97 7.64 -9.73
CA SER A 392 -16.92 6.65 -9.20
C SER A 392 -18.15 6.56 -10.12
N TYR A 393 -18.59 7.68 -10.71
CA TYR A 393 -19.72 7.74 -11.66
C TYR A 393 -19.43 7.03 -12.95
N ILE A 394 -18.25 7.27 -13.51
CA ILE A 394 -17.79 6.53 -14.69
C ILE A 394 -17.79 5.02 -14.38
N LEU A 395 -17.26 4.58 -13.22
CA LEU A 395 -17.26 3.16 -12.86
C LEU A 395 -18.68 2.58 -12.78
N CYS A 396 -19.63 3.28 -12.15
CA CYS A 396 -21.03 2.84 -12.08
C CYS A 396 -21.68 2.73 -13.47
N VAL A 397 -21.43 3.69 -14.35
CA VAL A 397 -21.96 3.67 -15.73
C VAL A 397 -21.41 2.48 -16.50
N TYR A 398 -20.11 2.21 -16.39
CA TYR A 398 -19.48 1.08 -17.07
C TYR A 398 -19.86 -0.27 -16.47
N ASP A 399 -20.08 -0.35 -15.15
CA ASP A 399 -20.59 -1.55 -14.49
C ASP A 399 -21.98 -1.94 -15.02
N LYS A 400 -22.90 -0.98 -15.17
CA LYS A 400 -24.20 -1.22 -15.81
C LYS A 400 -24.08 -1.66 -17.27
N LYS A 401 -23.21 -1.00 -18.05
CA LYS A 401 -22.95 -1.40 -19.45
C LYS A 401 -22.45 -2.84 -19.55
N PHE A 402 -21.64 -3.27 -18.59
CA PHE A 402 -21.11 -4.65 -18.54
C PHE A 402 -22.21 -5.67 -18.24
N VAL A 403 -23.15 -5.35 -17.36
CA VAL A 403 -24.33 -6.20 -17.10
C VAL A 403 -25.19 -6.33 -18.34
N TYR A 404 -25.50 -5.21 -19.02
CA TYR A 404 -26.28 -5.25 -20.26
C TYR A 404 -25.57 -6.03 -21.36
N LEU A 405 -24.25 -5.90 -21.47
CA LEU A 405 -23.47 -6.65 -22.46
C LEU A 405 -23.53 -8.16 -22.20
N ASN A 406 -23.45 -8.62 -20.95
CA ASN A 406 -23.63 -10.04 -20.63
C ASN A 406 -25.04 -10.53 -21.00
N PHE A 407 -26.06 -9.73 -20.72
CA PHE A 407 -27.43 -10.05 -21.11
C PHE A 407 -27.60 -10.12 -22.63
N TRP A 408 -27.07 -9.13 -23.37
CA TRP A 408 -27.13 -9.14 -24.84
C TRP A 408 -26.36 -10.32 -25.43
N LEU A 409 -25.23 -10.68 -24.82
CA LEU A 409 -24.44 -11.82 -25.25
C LEU A 409 -25.20 -13.12 -25.08
N ASP A 410 -25.76 -13.33 -23.90
CA ASP A 410 -26.60 -14.49 -23.59
C ASP A 410 -27.79 -14.59 -24.53
N ALA A 411 -28.58 -13.52 -24.66
CA ALA A 411 -29.70 -13.49 -25.59
C ALA A 411 -29.25 -13.77 -27.03
N SER A 412 -28.10 -13.23 -27.46
CA SER A 412 -27.57 -13.47 -28.80
C SER A 412 -27.08 -14.91 -28.99
N SER A 413 -26.47 -15.53 -28.00
CA SER A 413 -25.95 -16.90 -28.08
C SER A 413 -27.07 -17.94 -28.15
N HIS A 414 -28.29 -17.62 -27.71
CA HIS A 414 -29.45 -18.50 -27.83
C HIS A 414 -30.10 -18.46 -29.23
N ARG A 415 -30.02 -17.36 -29.97
CA ARG A 415 -30.80 -17.16 -31.22
C ARG A 415 -30.41 -18.15 -32.33
N GLY A 416 -29.12 -18.38 -32.55
CA GLY A 416 -28.65 -19.35 -33.56
C GLY A 416 -29.05 -20.79 -33.26
N PRO A 417 -28.71 -21.31 -32.07
CA PRO A 417 -29.17 -22.60 -31.56
C PRO A 417 -30.67 -22.86 -31.72
N LEU A 418 -31.52 -21.91 -31.33
CA LEU A 418 -32.98 -22.08 -31.44
C LEU A 418 -33.48 -22.29 -32.88
N ILE A 419 -32.79 -21.73 -33.88
CA ILE A 419 -33.07 -22.00 -35.29
C ILE A 419 -32.69 -23.44 -35.63
N LEU A 420 -31.50 -23.87 -35.21
CA LEU A 420 -31.02 -25.24 -35.43
C LEU A 420 -31.95 -26.25 -34.74
N GLU A 421 -32.31 -26.03 -33.48
CA GLU A 421 -33.25 -26.85 -32.71
C GLU A 421 -34.60 -26.98 -33.42
N SER A 422 -35.16 -25.89 -33.94
CA SER A 422 -36.43 -25.91 -34.69
C SER A 422 -36.33 -26.78 -35.95
N VAL A 423 -35.20 -26.69 -36.67
CA VAL A 423 -34.94 -27.49 -37.87
C VAL A 423 -34.65 -28.97 -37.53
N ILE A 424 -33.91 -29.23 -36.45
CA ILE A 424 -33.60 -30.59 -35.94
C ILE A 424 -34.88 -31.30 -35.54
N ASN A 425 -35.75 -30.66 -34.74
CA ASN A 425 -37.03 -31.22 -34.34
C ASN A 425 -37.94 -31.51 -35.55
N THR A 426 -37.85 -30.70 -36.62
CA THR A 426 -38.54 -30.97 -37.89
C THR A 426 -38.01 -32.24 -38.57
N TYR A 427 -36.70 -32.50 -38.53
CA TYR A 427 -36.15 -33.76 -39.04
C TYR A 427 -36.56 -34.95 -38.18
N PHE A 428 -36.50 -34.81 -36.85
CA PHE A 428 -36.93 -35.87 -35.94
C PHE A 428 -38.40 -36.21 -36.14
N TYR A 429 -39.28 -35.22 -36.29
CA TYR A 429 -40.67 -35.44 -36.70
C TYR A 429 -40.73 -36.39 -37.90
N VAL A 430 -40.07 -36.08 -39.02
CA VAL A 430 -40.12 -36.95 -40.21
C VAL A 430 -39.46 -38.32 -39.99
N ILE A 431 -38.40 -38.41 -39.20
CA ILE A 431 -37.70 -39.68 -38.93
C ILE A 431 -38.59 -40.60 -38.10
N TYR A 432 -39.10 -40.13 -36.96
CA TYR A 432 -39.89 -40.92 -36.03
C TYR A 432 -41.25 -41.33 -36.60
N SER A 433 -41.86 -40.49 -37.44
CA SER A 433 -43.09 -40.83 -38.16
C SER A 433 -42.93 -42.04 -39.10
N ASN A 434 -41.71 -42.33 -39.54
CA ASN A 434 -41.42 -43.39 -40.49
C ASN A 434 -40.99 -44.71 -39.86
N THR A 435 -40.83 -44.73 -38.54
CA THR A 435 -40.43 -45.91 -37.77
C THR A 435 -41.64 -46.68 -37.27
N LYS A 436 -41.56 -48.02 -37.26
CA LYS A 436 -42.70 -48.89 -36.94
C LYS A 436 -42.90 -49.13 -35.44
N ASN A 437 -41.88 -48.92 -34.61
CA ASN A 437 -41.90 -49.07 -33.16
C ASN A 437 -40.89 -48.10 -32.53
N GLY A 438 -41.35 -47.22 -31.64
CA GLY A 438 -40.48 -46.38 -30.84
C GLY A 438 -41.21 -45.99 -29.55
N ASN A 439 -40.86 -46.63 -28.44
CA ASN A 439 -41.50 -46.43 -27.13
C ASN A 439 -41.01 -45.16 -26.38
N SER A 440 -40.05 -44.39 -26.91
CA SER A 440 -39.34 -43.37 -26.13
C SER A 440 -39.76 -41.91 -26.38
N SER A 441 -40.45 -41.57 -27.47
CA SER A 441 -40.95 -40.21 -27.71
C SER A 441 -42.10 -40.20 -28.72
N ASN A 442 -43.21 -39.52 -28.41
CA ASN A 442 -44.29 -39.36 -29.39
C ASN A 442 -43.82 -38.40 -30.49
N HIS A 443 -44.03 -38.78 -31.75
CA HIS A 443 -43.83 -37.90 -32.92
C HIS A 443 -44.49 -36.51 -32.78
N ALA A 444 -45.62 -36.45 -32.07
CA ALA A 444 -46.32 -35.21 -31.75
C ALA A 444 -45.49 -34.26 -30.85
N ASP A 445 -44.64 -34.78 -29.97
CA ASP A 445 -43.83 -33.97 -29.05
C ASP A 445 -42.81 -33.13 -29.83
N PHE A 446 -42.20 -33.70 -30.88
CA PHE A 446 -41.28 -32.97 -31.75
C PHE A 446 -41.97 -31.80 -32.48
N LEU A 447 -43.24 -31.96 -32.87
CA LEU A 447 -44.01 -30.88 -33.50
C LEU A 447 -44.21 -29.68 -32.56
N ASP A 448 -44.46 -29.94 -31.29
CA ASP A 448 -44.61 -28.88 -30.28
C ASP A 448 -43.26 -28.20 -30.00
N HIS A 449 -42.16 -28.96 -29.98
CA HIS A 449 -40.81 -28.41 -29.84
C HIS A 449 -40.39 -27.49 -31.01
N VAL A 450 -40.80 -27.77 -32.26
CA VAL A 450 -40.56 -26.87 -33.41
C VAL A 450 -41.15 -25.49 -33.16
N TYR A 451 -42.40 -25.44 -32.67
CA TYR A 451 -43.10 -24.18 -32.41
C TYR A 451 -42.57 -23.47 -31.17
N LEU A 452 -42.28 -24.22 -30.10
CA LEU A 452 -41.70 -23.67 -28.88
C LEU A 452 -40.34 -23.01 -29.14
N ALA A 453 -39.46 -23.64 -29.92
CA ALA A 453 -38.18 -23.07 -30.32
C ALA A 453 -38.35 -21.76 -31.13
N GLN A 454 -39.28 -21.75 -32.08
CA GLN A 454 -39.58 -20.55 -32.88
C GLN A 454 -40.16 -19.41 -32.03
N SER A 455 -41.09 -19.71 -31.12
CA SER A 455 -41.70 -18.73 -30.23
C SER A 455 -40.65 -18.14 -29.27
N ARG A 456 -39.76 -18.98 -28.73
CA ARG A 456 -38.63 -18.53 -27.89
C ARG A 456 -37.68 -17.65 -28.66
N LEU A 457 -37.32 -18.01 -29.90
CA LEU A 457 -36.47 -17.19 -30.78
C LEU A 457 -37.06 -15.79 -30.98
N ALA A 458 -38.35 -15.71 -31.29
CA ALA A 458 -39.02 -14.42 -31.50
C ALA A 458 -39.06 -13.59 -30.21
N SER A 459 -39.30 -14.22 -29.05
CA SER A 459 -39.29 -13.55 -27.74
C SER A 459 -37.91 -13.00 -27.41
N ILE A 460 -36.86 -13.84 -27.43
CA ILE A 460 -35.49 -13.43 -27.09
C ILE A 460 -35.00 -12.35 -28.06
N HIS A 461 -35.35 -12.45 -29.34
CA HIS A 461 -35.02 -11.41 -30.30
C HIS A 461 -35.71 -10.08 -30.00
N HIS A 462 -37.00 -10.14 -29.65
CA HIS A 462 -37.76 -8.96 -29.24
C HIS A 462 -37.12 -8.31 -28.01
N ASP A 463 -36.80 -9.10 -26.99
CA ASP A 463 -36.18 -8.64 -25.74
C ASP A 463 -34.81 -8.00 -25.98
N LEU A 464 -34.03 -8.51 -26.94
CA LEU A 464 -32.74 -7.94 -27.33
C LEU A 464 -32.88 -6.59 -28.05
N ILE A 465 -33.82 -6.47 -28.98
CA ILE A 465 -34.02 -5.27 -29.82
C ILE A 465 -34.77 -4.16 -29.07
N TRP A 466 -35.78 -4.52 -28.27
CA TRP A 466 -36.67 -3.56 -27.64
C TRP A 466 -36.39 -3.37 -26.14
N GLY A 467 -35.71 -4.34 -25.51
CA GLY A 467 -35.51 -4.36 -24.06
C GLY A 467 -36.78 -4.78 -23.30
N TYR A 468 -36.61 -5.11 -22.02
CA TYR A 468 -37.72 -5.35 -21.08
C TYR A 468 -37.30 -4.97 -19.66
N ASP A 469 -38.27 -4.58 -18.83
CA ASP A 469 -38.09 -4.16 -17.43
C ASP A 469 -36.88 -3.22 -17.20
N ASN A 470 -35.76 -3.79 -16.75
CA ASN A 470 -34.52 -3.12 -16.36
C ASN A 470 -33.38 -3.30 -17.38
N VAL A 471 -33.60 -4.06 -18.45
CA VAL A 471 -32.62 -4.31 -19.51
C VAL A 471 -32.93 -3.41 -20.71
N ILE A 472 -31.94 -2.60 -21.10
CA ILE A 472 -32.03 -1.76 -22.29
C ILE A 472 -31.75 -2.55 -23.57
N SER A 473 -32.23 -2.03 -24.71
CA SER A 473 -31.94 -2.60 -26.02
C SER A 473 -30.47 -2.49 -26.41
N CYS A 474 -30.01 -3.41 -27.28
CA CYS A 474 -28.66 -3.36 -27.85
C CYS A 474 -28.48 -2.28 -28.94
N ASN A 475 -29.55 -1.59 -29.33
CA ASN A 475 -29.54 -0.65 -30.43
C ASN A 475 -28.63 0.55 -30.12
N GLY A 476 -27.80 0.95 -31.09
CA GLY A 476 -26.83 2.04 -30.91
C GLY A 476 -25.57 1.65 -30.15
N PHE A 477 -25.36 0.35 -29.86
CA PHE A 477 -24.13 -0.15 -29.25
C PHE A 477 -22.95 -0.17 -30.24
N ASP A 478 -23.14 -0.79 -31.41
CA ASP A 478 -22.20 -0.86 -32.52
C ASP A 478 -22.97 -0.66 -33.83
N PRO A 479 -22.55 0.26 -34.71
CA PRO A 479 -23.25 0.53 -35.97
C PRO A 479 -23.32 -0.69 -36.90
N ARG A 480 -22.35 -1.61 -36.81
CA ARG A 480 -22.38 -2.86 -37.58
C ARG A 480 -23.50 -3.77 -37.09
N LEU A 481 -23.71 -3.86 -35.77
CA LEU A 481 -24.79 -4.65 -35.17
C LEU A 481 -26.17 -4.11 -35.61
N ASP A 482 -26.34 -2.78 -35.57
CA ASP A 482 -27.58 -2.13 -36.02
C ASP A 482 -27.84 -2.39 -37.51
N SER A 483 -26.81 -2.34 -38.36
CA SER A 483 -26.97 -2.65 -39.79
C SER A 483 -27.42 -4.09 -40.04
N ILE A 484 -26.98 -5.05 -39.22
CA ILE A 484 -27.42 -6.45 -39.36
C ILE A 484 -28.90 -6.58 -38.98
N HIS A 485 -29.33 -5.89 -37.93
CA HIS A 485 -30.72 -5.98 -37.44
C HIS A 485 -31.72 -5.25 -38.34
N PHE A 486 -31.36 -4.07 -38.87
CA PHE A 486 -32.32 -3.16 -39.51
C PHE A 486 -32.07 -2.88 -40.99
N ASP A 487 -30.83 -2.94 -41.48
CA ASP A 487 -30.55 -2.61 -42.87
C ASP A 487 -30.80 -3.80 -43.80
N PRO A 488 -31.36 -3.57 -45.00
CA PRO A 488 -31.53 -4.62 -46.00
C PRO A 488 -30.16 -5.09 -46.53
N MET A 489 -30.02 -6.40 -46.75
CA MET A 489 -28.76 -7.01 -47.19
C MET A 489 -28.33 -6.57 -48.59
N CYS A 490 -29.30 -6.33 -49.47
CA CYS A 490 -29.08 -5.97 -50.86
C CYS A 490 -30.16 -5.01 -51.37
N LYS A 491 -29.89 -4.38 -52.52
CA LYS A 491 -30.90 -3.59 -53.23
C LYS A 491 -31.89 -4.56 -53.87
N ILE A 492 -33.17 -4.36 -53.60
CA ILE A 492 -34.26 -5.15 -54.19
C ILE A 492 -34.32 -4.82 -55.68
N GLU A 493 -34.18 -5.84 -56.54
CA GLU A 493 -34.41 -5.72 -57.98
C GLU A 493 -35.88 -6.02 -58.30
N ASP A 494 -36.55 -5.11 -59.02
CA ASP A 494 -38.01 -5.13 -59.24
C ASP A 494 -38.54 -6.28 -60.14
N ASN A 495 -37.66 -7.09 -60.74
CA ASN A 495 -38.03 -8.03 -61.81
C ASN A 495 -38.24 -9.50 -61.37
N GLY A 496 -38.20 -9.81 -60.08
CA GLY A 496 -38.33 -11.18 -59.57
C GLY A 496 -39.76 -11.58 -59.19
N THR A 497 -40.28 -12.68 -59.72
CA THR A 497 -41.53 -13.31 -59.27
C THR A 497 -41.23 -14.59 -58.50
N GLY A 498 -41.43 -14.60 -57.17
CA GLY A 498 -41.19 -15.78 -56.35
C GLY A 498 -41.08 -15.46 -54.86
N LEU A 499 -41.35 -16.46 -53.99
CA LEU A 499 -41.30 -16.28 -52.54
C LEU A 499 -39.88 -15.95 -52.06
N HIS A 500 -38.85 -16.52 -52.71
CA HIS A 500 -37.44 -16.26 -52.38
C HIS A 500 -37.06 -14.79 -52.52
N LYS A 501 -37.48 -14.16 -53.63
CA LYS A 501 -37.22 -12.73 -53.90
C LYS A 501 -37.83 -11.81 -52.84
N GLY A 502 -38.91 -12.26 -52.18
CA GLY A 502 -39.55 -11.52 -51.10
C GLY A 502 -38.75 -11.47 -49.79
N TYR A 503 -37.81 -12.40 -49.57
CA TYR A 503 -37.02 -12.43 -48.34
C TYR A 503 -35.50 -12.33 -48.53
N GLU A 504 -34.99 -12.43 -49.76
CA GLU A 504 -33.55 -12.47 -50.09
C GLU A 504 -32.75 -11.28 -49.54
N CYS A 505 -33.32 -10.07 -49.54
CA CYS A 505 -32.64 -8.84 -49.10
C CYS A 505 -33.13 -8.31 -47.75
N LEU A 506 -33.96 -9.05 -47.00
CA LEU A 506 -34.53 -8.56 -45.74
C LEU A 506 -33.46 -8.45 -44.64
N SER A 507 -33.71 -7.57 -43.67
CA SER A 507 -32.88 -7.44 -42.47
C SER A 507 -33.11 -8.63 -41.52
N ALA A 508 -32.24 -8.83 -40.52
CA ALA A 508 -32.38 -9.96 -39.59
C ALA A 508 -33.73 -9.95 -38.82
N ASP A 509 -34.22 -8.77 -38.41
CA ASP A 509 -35.52 -8.62 -37.74
C ASP A 509 -36.68 -9.07 -38.64
N GLN A 510 -36.67 -8.61 -39.89
CA GLN A 510 -37.67 -9.01 -40.89
C GLN A 510 -37.57 -10.49 -41.27
N LEU A 511 -36.35 -11.05 -41.31
CA LEU A 511 -36.11 -12.47 -41.56
C LEU A 511 -36.64 -13.36 -40.42
N ILE A 512 -36.57 -12.93 -39.16
CA ILE A 512 -37.13 -13.67 -38.02
C ILE A 512 -38.66 -13.74 -38.10
N LEU A 513 -39.31 -12.63 -38.46
CA LEU A 513 -40.75 -12.62 -38.71
C LEU A 513 -41.14 -13.53 -39.89
N THR A 514 -40.33 -13.52 -40.95
CA THR A 514 -40.53 -14.39 -42.12
C THR A 514 -40.35 -15.86 -41.73
N PHE A 515 -39.33 -16.19 -40.95
CA PHE A 515 -39.08 -17.54 -40.45
C PHE A 515 -40.23 -18.03 -39.56
N SER A 516 -40.74 -17.19 -38.66
CA SER A 516 -41.93 -17.47 -37.85
C SER A 516 -43.14 -17.80 -38.72
N LYS A 517 -43.42 -16.99 -39.74
CA LYS A 517 -44.53 -17.22 -40.68
C LYS A 517 -44.37 -18.53 -41.44
N VAL A 518 -43.19 -18.79 -42.02
CA VAL A 518 -42.93 -20.02 -42.78
C VAL A 518 -42.98 -21.26 -41.88
N SER A 519 -42.58 -21.14 -40.61
CA SER A 519 -42.73 -22.21 -39.60
C SER A 519 -44.20 -22.53 -39.32
N VAL A 520 -45.06 -21.52 -39.16
CA VAL A 520 -46.52 -21.72 -38.98
C VAL A 520 -47.15 -22.40 -40.21
N ASP A 521 -46.72 -22.01 -41.42
CA ASP A 521 -47.22 -22.63 -42.65
C ASP A 521 -46.73 -24.08 -42.81
N LEU A 522 -45.50 -24.38 -42.40
CA LEU A 522 -44.98 -25.74 -42.32
C LEU A 522 -45.78 -26.59 -41.31
N LYS A 523 -46.11 -26.04 -40.14
CA LYS A 523 -46.94 -26.73 -39.14
C LYS A 523 -48.32 -27.11 -39.69
N LYS A 524 -48.97 -26.21 -40.43
CA LYS A 524 -50.25 -26.54 -41.10
C LYS A 524 -50.10 -27.73 -42.05
N LYS A 525 -48.96 -27.83 -42.75
CA LYS A 525 -48.64 -28.96 -43.64
C LYS A 525 -48.27 -30.23 -42.90
N MET A 526 -47.67 -30.14 -41.72
CA MET A 526 -47.40 -31.30 -40.85
C MET A 526 -48.69 -31.93 -40.31
N LEU A 527 -49.70 -31.11 -40.02
CA LEU A 527 -51.02 -31.56 -39.54
C LEU A 527 -51.99 -31.97 -40.66
N ASP A 528 -51.60 -31.78 -41.91
CA ASP A 528 -52.42 -32.09 -43.09
C ASP A 528 -52.42 -33.60 -43.36
N LYS A 529 -53.59 -34.24 -43.23
CA LYS A 529 -53.74 -35.69 -43.40
C LYS A 529 -53.54 -36.17 -44.84
N ASP A 530 -53.60 -35.26 -45.82
CA ASP A 530 -53.47 -35.60 -47.24
C ASP A 530 -52.01 -35.80 -47.68
N ILE A 531 -51.04 -35.36 -46.86
CA ILE A 531 -49.61 -35.46 -47.16
C ILE A 531 -49.04 -36.65 -46.40
N LYS A 532 -48.46 -37.61 -47.13
CA LYS A 532 -47.65 -38.64 -46.50
C LYS A 532 -46.45 -37.96 -45.83
N GLU A 533 -46.22 -38.22 -44.56
CA GLU A 533 -45.15 -37.59 -43.77
C GLU A 533 -43.76 -37.77 -44.41
N ARG A 534 -43.54 -38.87 -45.16
CA ARG A 534 -42.36 -39.10 -46.01
C ARG A 534 -42.10 -38.03 -47.06
N ASP A 535 -43.12 -37.35 -47.56
CA ASP A 535 -42.97 -36.33 -48.59
C ASP A 535 -42.86 -34.91 -48.01
N LEU A 536 -42.92 -34.74 -46.68
CA LEU A 536 -42.86 -33.43 -46.02
C LEU A 536 -41.59 -32.66 -46.38
N LEU A 537 -40.42 -33.32 -46.36
CA LEU A 537 -39.13 -32.69 -46.70
C LEU A 537 -39.00 -32.28 -48.16
N ARG A 538 -39.95 -32.72 -49.00
CA ARG A 538 -40.02 -32.36 -50.41
C ARG A 538 -41.02 -31.23 -50.66
N THR A 539 -41.81 -30.81 -49.67
CA THR A 539 -42.80 -29.72 -49.82
C THR A 539 -42.13 -28.38 -50.10
N LYS A 540 -42.88 -27.42 -50.66
CA LYS A 540 -42.34 -26.08 -50.94
C LYS A 540 -42.08 -25.35 -49.62
N GLU A 541 -42.97 -25.54 -48.66
CA GLU A 541 -42.96 -24.98 -47.31
C GLU A 541 -41.70 -25.37 -46.54
N PHE A 542 -41.35 -26.66 -46.50
CA PHE A 542 -40.11 -27.12 -45.84
C PHE A 542 -38.84 -26.58 -46.52
N ILE A 543 -38.82 -26.53 -47.85
CA ILE A 543 -37.66 -26.06 -48.60
C ILE A 543 -37.40 -24.56 -48.33
N HIS A 544 -38.45 -23.74 -48.31
CA HIS A 544 -38.30 -22.33 -47.91
C HIS A 544 -37.97 -22.18 -46.43
N TYR A 545 -38.58 -22.96 -45.55
CA TYR A 545 -38.31 -22.96 -44.11
C TYR A 545 -36.82 -23.16 -43.82
N GLN A 546 -36.24 -24.19 -44.43
CA GLN A 546 -34.83 -24.49 -44.26
C GLN A 546 -33.92 -23.47 -44.97
N HIS A 547 -34.32 -22.96 -46.13
CA HIS A 547 -33.49 -22.01 -46.88
C HIS A 547 -33.42 -20.65 -46.19
N VAL A 548 -34.54 -20.13 -45.67
CA VAL A 548 -34.57 -18.89 -44.87
C VAL A 548 -33.69 -19.04 -43.63
N SER A 549 -33.84 -20.15 -42.91
CA SER A 549 -33.08 -20.40 -41.68
C SER A 549 -31.58 -20.55 -41.92
N MET A 550 -31.15 -21.45 -42.81
CA MET A 550 -29.73 -21.80 -42.94
C MET A 550 -28.93 -20.82 -43.81
N THR A 551 -29.54 -20.26 -44.87
CA THR A 551 -28.81 -19.46 -45.86
C THR A 551 -28.81 -17.97 -45.52
N HIS A 552 -29.93 -17.44 -45.01
CA HIS A 552 -30.11 -16.01 -44.82
C HIS A 552 -30.04 -15.60 -43.34
N LEU A 553 -30.75 -16.32 -42.47
CA LEU A 553 -30.91 -15.90 -41.07
C LEU A 553 -29.76 -16.36 -40.15
N TYR A 554 -29.37 -17.64 -40.21
CA TYR A 554 -28.38 -18.21 -39.29
C TYR A 554 -27.02 -17.49 -39.37
N ALA A 555 -26.49 -17.27 -40.57
CA ALA A 555 -25.21 -16.58 -40.76
C ALA A 555 -25.21 -15.15 -40.17
N ARG A 556 -26.32 -14.42 -40.33
CA ARG A 556 -26.48 -13.05 -39.79
C ARG A 556 -26.52 -13.02 -38.27
N LEU A 557 -27.16 -14.01 -37.65
CA LEU A 557 -27.20 -14.10 -36.20
C LEU A 557 -25.85 -14.50 -35.61
N MET A 558 -25.07 -15.35 -36.30
CA MET A 558 -23.70 -15.66 -35.92
C MET A 558 -22.79 -14.43 -36.02
N GLU A 559 -22.91 -13.64 -37.10
CA GLU A 559 -22.18 -12.38 -37.25
C GLU A 559 -22.54 -11.37 -36.14
N ALA A 560 -23.83 -11.24 -35.81
CA ALA A 560 -24.28 -10.39 -34.70
C ALA A 560 -23.73 -10.85 -33.33
N GLN A 561 -23.65 -12.16 -33.11
CA GLN A 561 -23.08 -12.75 -31.90
C GLN A 561 -21.57 -12.49 -31.78
N GLU A 562 -20.83 -12.58 -32.88
CA GLU A 562 -19.38 -12.29 -32.92
C GLU A 562 -19.08 -10.83 -32.55
N ILE A 563 -19.87 -9.87 -33.06
CA ILE A 563 -19.73 -8.45 -32.70
C ILE A 563 -19.94 -8.24 -31.19
N LEU A 564 -20.88 -8.97 -30.58
CA LEU A 564 -21.12 -8.89 -29.14
C LEU A 564 -20.02 -9.58 -28.33
N TYR A 565 -19.41 -10.67 -28.82
CA TYR A 565 -18.21 -11.27 -28.22
C TYR A 565 -17.05 -10.27 -28.12
N ASP A 566 -16.81 -9.50 -29.18
CA ASP A 566 -15.78 -8.44 -29.18
C ASP A 566 -16.15 -7.23 -28.30
N GLY A 567 -17.44 -7.09 -27.95
CA GLY A 567 -17.97 -5.95 -27.23
C GLY A 567 -17.26 -5.67 -25.90
N LEU A 568 -16.83 -6.73 -25.20
CA LEU A 568 -16.16 -6.61 -23.90
C LEU A 568 -14.83 -5.88 -24.01
N ASN A 569 -14.00 -6.35 -24.94
CA ASN A 569 -12.66 -5.82 -25.20
C ASN A 569 -12.72 -4.35 -25.62
N VAL A 570 -13.71 -4.00 -26.44
CA VAL A 570 -13.97 -2.62 -26.86
C VAL A 570 -14.31 -1.73 -25.66
N GLN A 571 -15.23 -2.17 -24.78
CA GLN A 571 -15.64 -1.37 -23.62
C GLN A 571 -14.51 -1.24 -22.58
N MET A 572 -13.74 -2.30 -22.33
CA MET A 572 -12.58 -2.25 -21.43
C MET A 572 -11.51 -1.28 -21.95
N LYS A 573 -11.23 -1.31 -23.26
CA LYS A 573 -10.28 -0.37 -23.89
C LYS A 573 -10.79 1.07 -23.79
N ARG A 574 -12.07 1.31 -24.03
CA ARG A 574 -12.70 2.64 -23.88
C ARG A 574 -12.63 3.15 -22.44
N LEU A 575 -12.94 2.31 -21.44
CA LEU A 575 -12.84 2.68 -20.02
C LEU A 575 -11.41 3.08 -19.63
N LYS A 576 -10.41 2.25 -20.01
CA LYS A 576 -9.00 2.55 -19.76
C LYS A 576 -8.60 3.89 -20.37
N ASN A 577 -8.94 4.13 -21.63
CA ASN A 577 -8.60 5.38 -22.33
C ASN A 577 -9.28 6.60 -21.67
N ILE A 578 -10.57 6.52 -21.35
CA ILE A 578 -11.29 7.62 -20.71
C ILE A 578 -10.74 7.90 -19.31
N SER A 579 -10.50 6.87 -18.50
CA SER A 579 -9.93 7.04 -17.17
C SER A 579 -8.54 7.69 -17.21
N LEU A 580 -7.68 7.27 -18.16
CA LEU A 580 -6.34 7.83 -18.34
C LEU A 580 -6.38 9.30 -18.79
N ILE A 581 -7.17 9.62 -19.81
CA ILE A 581 -7.32 11.00 -20.31
C ILE A 581 -7.82 11.92 -19.19
N LEU A 582 -8.84 11.49 -18.45
CA LEU A 582 -9.42 12.26 -17.36
C LEU A 582 -8.40 12.47 -16.22
N SER A 583 -7.65 11.42 -15.83
CA SER A 583 -6.59 11.54 -14.82
C SER A 583 -5.49 12.52 -15.23
N VAL A 584 -5.07 12.51 -16.49
CA VAL A 584 -4.05 13.45 -17.00
C VAL A 584 -4.55 14.89 -16.93
N ILE A 585 -5.78 15.16 -17.40
CA ILE A 585 -6.38 16.51 -17.36
C ILE A 585 -6.47 17.02 -15.92
N ILE A 586 -6.95 16.19 -14.99
CA ILE A 586 -7.06 16.53 -13.57
C ILE A 586 -5.70 16.87 -12.96
N ILE A 587 -4.67 16.07 -13.25
CA ILE A 587 -3.31 16.29 -12.72
C ILE A 587 -2.74 17.60 -13.27
N ILE A 588 -2.97 17.93 -14.55
CA ILE A 588 -2.53 19.20 -15.14
C ILE A 588 -3.20 20.39 -14.45
N ILE A 589 -4.53 20.35 -14.30
CA ILE A 589 -5.27 21.44 -13.63
C ILE A 589 -4.78 21.61 -12.18
N GLN A 590 -4.59 20.51 -11.44
CA GLN A 590 -4.11 20.56 -10.05
C GLN A 590 -2.65 21.01 -9.95
N CYS A 591 -1.80 20.70 -10.93
CA CYS A 591 -0.44 21.22 -11.01
C CYS A 591 -0.44 22.75 -11.19
N ILE A 592 -1.29 23.27 -12.08
CA ILE A 592 -1.45 24.72 -12.29
C ILE A 592 -1.92 25.41 -10.99
N LEU A 593 -2.93 24.86 -10.32
CA LEU A 593 -3.43 25.40 -9.05
C LEU A 593 -2.35 25.37 -7.96
N PHE A 594 -1.57 24.30 -7.86
CA PHE A 594 -0.44 24.19 -6.94
C PHE A 594 0.66 25.23 -7.21
N LEU A 595 0.99 25.48 -8.48
CA LEU A 595 1.96 26.52 -8.87
C LEU A 595 1.46 27.94 -8.51
N ILE A 596 0.16 28.21 -8.71
CA ILE A 596 -0.44 29.49 -8.31
C ILE A 596 -0.41 29.65 -6.78
N GLU A 597 -0.76 28.62 -6.01
CA GLU A 597 -0.73 28.65 -4.55
C GLU A 597 0.68 28.86 -3.99
N THR A 598 1.67 28.15 -4.54
CA THR A 598 3.07 28.30 -4.12
C THR A 598 3.63 29.67 -4.46
N PHE A 599 3.28 30.23 -5.62
CA PHE A 599 3.66 31.59 -6.00
C PHE A 599 3.07 32.65 -5.07
N ILE A 600 1.77 32.57 -4.75
CA ILE A 600 1.13 33.48 -3.80
C ILE A 600 1.75 33.32 -2.39
N GLY A 601 2.03 32.08 -1.98
CA GLY A 601 2.72 31.78 -0.72
C GLY A 601 4.12 32.40 -0.63
N PHE A 602 4.85 32.43 -1.75
CA PHE A 602 6.15 33.12 -1.83
C PHE A 602 6.02 34.63 -1.67
N GLN A 603 5.03 35.27 -2.31
CA GLN A 603 4.78 36.71 -2.14
C GLN A 603 4.39 37.08 -0.69
N LEU A 604 3.61 36.23 -0.02
CA LEU A 604 3.27 36.43 1.40
C LEU A 604 4.52 36.35 2.29
N ASN A 605 5.50 35.52 1.94
CA ASN A 605 6.78 35.43 2.66
C ASN A 605 7.63 36.69 2.50
N GLU A 606 7.74 37.23 1.28
CA GLU A 606 8.42 38.51 1.05
C GLU A 606 7.78 39.64 1.88
N SER A 607 6.45 39.67 1.93
CA SER A 607 5.70 40.64 2.75
C SER A 607 6.02 40.50 4.25
N PHE A 608 6.14 39.27 4.75
CA PHE A 608 6.54 39.01 6.14
C PHE A 608 7.99 39.43 6.44
N GLN A 609 8.91 39.29 5.49
CA GLN A 609 10.29 39.77 5.64
C GLN A 609 10.37 41.31 5.68
N ILE A 610 9.56 42.00 4.89
CA ILE A 610 9.45 43.46 4.92
C ILE A 610 9.00 43.93 6.32
N ILE A 611 8.00 43.27 6.90
CA ILE A 611 7.54 43.53 8.26
C ILE A 611 8.67 43.33 9.29
N ARG A 612 9.43 42.24 9.20
CA ARG A 612 10.60 42.01 10.08
C ARG A 612 11.63 43.12 9.97
N ILE A 613 11.90 43.60 8.75
CA ILE A 613 12.81 44.72 8.51
C ILE A 613 12.28 46.00 9.17
N LEU A 614 10.98 46.27 9.08
CA LEU A 614 10.35 47.43 9.72
C LEU A 614 10.44 47.36 11.25
N ILE A 615 10.12 46.22 11.86
CA ILE A 615 10.24 46.01 13.32
C ILE A 615 11.69 46.21 13.79
N SER A 616 12.68 45.75 13.01
CA SER A 616 14.10 45.92 13.32
C SER A 616 14.59 47.39 13.31
N ARG A 617 13.78 48.32 12.76
CA ARG A 617 14.07 49.76 12.70
C ARG A 617 13.46 50.56 13.85
N ILE A 618 12.55 49.98 14.63
CA ILE A 618 11.92 50.68 15.75
C ILE A 618 13.00 51.00 16.81
N PRO A 619 13.07 52.25 17.32
CA PRO A 619 14.04 52.57 18.36
C PRO A 619 13.77 51.76 19.64
N THR A 620 14.82 51.12 20.17
CA THR A 620 14.77 50.22 21.35
C THR A 620 14.05 50.78 22.58
N GLN A 621 14.00 52.11 22.72
CA GLN A 621 13.33 52.81 23.82
C GLN A 621 11.80 52.66 23.78
N PHE A 622 11.22 52.52 22.60
CA PHE A 622 9.78 52.38 22.39
C PHE A 622 9.34 50.91 22.47
N ILE A 623 10.18 49.97 22.01
CA ILE A 623 9.93 48.52 22.11
C ILE A 623 9.83 48.07 23.56
N LEU A 624 10.63 48.67 24.46
CA LEU A 624 10.58 48.37 25.90
C LEU A 624 9.38 49.02 26.63
N LYS A 625 8.69 49.96 25.98
CA LYS A 625 7.50 50.64 26.51
C LYS A 625 6.20 49.95 26.07
N SER A 626 6.17 49.29 24.92
CA SER A 626 5.02 48.53 24.45
C SER A 626 5.14 47.03 24.81
N PRO A 627 4.38 46.53 25.81
CA PRO A 627 4.46 45.14 26.23
C PRO A 627 4.09 44.15 25.11
N THR A 628 3.14 44.51 24.24
CA THR A 628 2.68 43.70 23.09
C THR A 628 3.76 43.43 22.04
N LEU A 629 4.62 44.42 21.75
CA LEU A 629 5.74 44.27 20.82
C LEU A 629 6.86 43.43 21.44
N LEU A 630 7.09 43.57 22.75
CA LEU A 630 8.09 42.80 23.46
C LEU A 630 7.71 41.31 23.48
N GLU A 631 6.47 41.00 23.83
CA GLU A 631 5.87 39.66 23.82
C GLU A 631 5.91 39.01 22.44
N LEU A 632 5.63 39.75 21.37
CA LEU A 632 5.74 39.26 20.00
C LEU A 632 7.21 38.93 19.61
N ILE A 633 8.16 39.73 20.09
CA ILE A 633 9.61 39.55 19.82
C ILE A 633 10.22 38.43 20.67
N THR A 634 9.75 38.23 21.91
CA THR A 634 10.29 37.24 22.85
C THR A 634 9.51 35.93 22.87
N GLY A 635 8.24 35.93 22.47
CA GLY A 635 7.33 34.78 22.48
C GLY A 635 6.77 34.42 23.87
N VAL A 636 6.83 35.33 24.85
CA VAL A 636 6.43 35.09 26.24
C VAL A 636 5.23 35.98 26.60
N GLU A 637 4.05 35.37 26.76
CA GLU A 637 2.78 36.01 27.19
C GLU A 637 2.88 36.46 28.66
N ASP A 638 2.70 37.76 28.96
CA ASP A 638 2.73 38.30 30.33
C ASP A 638 1.51 39.19 30.61
N SER A 639 0.52 38.63 31.30
CA SER A 639 -0.68 39.32 31.78
C SER A 639 -0.42 39.98 33.14
N LEU A 640 -0.09 41.28 33.22
CA LEU A 640 -0.28 42.12 34.43
C LEU A 640 -0.01 43.61 34.13
N LYS A 641 -0.99 44.47 34.44
CA LYS A 641 -0.99 45.93 34.21
C LYS A 641 0.12 46.63 35.01
N SER A 642 0.79 47.61 34.39
CA SER A 642 1.94 48.33 34.98
C SER A 642 1.55 49.67 35.60
N ASP A 643 1.83 49.86 36.90
CA ASP A 643 1.95 51.17 37.53
C ASP A 643 3.31 51.85 37.23
N LEU A 644 3.29 53.18 37.16
CA LEU A 644 4.43 54.04 36.84
C LEU A 644 5.56 53.93 37.87
N LEU A 645 6.62 53.19 37.53
CA LEU A 645 7.90 53.16 38.26
C LEU A 645 9.04 53.73 37.38
N SER A 646 10.03 54.35 38.04
CA SER A 646 11.19 54.96 37.39
C SER A 646 12.03 53.93 36.62
N PRO A 647 12.65 54.27 35.47
CA PRO A 647 13.27 53.32 34.54
C PRO A 647 14.30 52.37 35.17
N SER A 648 15.06 52.85 36.15
CA SER A 648 16.05 52.08 36.90
C SER A 648 15.43 51.11 37.91
N LYS A 649 14.36 51.52 38.61
CA LYS A 649 13.59 50.62 39.50
C LYS A 649 12.82 49.57 38.71
N THR A 650 12.31 49.91 37.53
CA THR A 650 11.65 48.96 36.63
C THR A 650 12.65 47.98 36.05
N ALA A 651 13.85 48.41 35.65
CA ALA A 651 14.92 47.53 35.19
C ALA A 651 15.41 46.58 36.29
N LEU A 652 15.53 47.06 37.54
CA LEU A 652 15.91 46.22 38.68
C LEU A 652 14.81 45.21 39.04
N LYS A 653 13.54 45.65 39.11
CA LYS A 653 12.38 44.76 39.34
C LYS A 653 12.20 43.73 38.21
N ARG A 654 12.51 44.08 36.96
CA ARG A 654 12.38 43.22 35.75
C ARG A 654 13.67 42.47 35.38
N SER A 655 14.74 42.56 36.15
CA SER A 655 15.96 41.79 35.89
C SER A 655 15.70 40.32 36.14
N ASN A 656 15.92 39.46 35.15
CA ASN A 656 15.78 38.00 35.29
C ASN A 656 16.85 37.36 36.20
N LYS A 657 17.75 38.16 36.80
CA LYS A 657 18.68 37.71 37.83
C LYS A 657 18.11 37.98 39.21
N ILE A 658 18.36 37.08 40.14
CA ILE A 658 18.01 37.22 41.55
C ILE A 658 18.93 38.31 42.13
N ILE A 659 18.36 39.41 42.60
CA ILE A 659 19.14 40.51 43.19
C ILE A 659 18.55 40.84 44.54
N PHE A 660 19.36 40.74 45.59
CA PHE A 660 19.00 41.22 46.92
C PHE A 660 20.22 41.80 47.63
N SER A 661 19.96 42.63 48.63
CA SER A 661 21.00 43.35 49.36
C SER A 661 20.98 43.00 50.85
N ILE A 662 22.17 42.94 51.45
CA ILE A 662 22.39 42.44 52.81
C ILE A 662 23.15 43.50 53.60
N ASN A 663 22.75 43.75 54.85
CA ASN A 663 23.44 44.68 55.76
C ASN A 663 24.52 43.99 56.63
N GLU A 664 25.24 44.78 57.43
CA GLU A 664 26.28 44.32 58.38
C GLU A 664 25.78 43.22 59.35
N ASN A 665 24.48 43.18 59.66
CA ASN A 665 23.86 42.21 60.56
C ASN A 665 23.31 40.96 59.84
N LEU A 666 23.64 40.77 58.55
CA LEU A 666 23.16 39.66 57.70
C LEU A 666 21.63 39.62 57.50
N ASN A 667 20.97 40.78 57.59
CA ASN A 667 19.55 40.93 57.31
C ASN A 667 19.33 41.46 55.88
N LEU A 668 18.26 40.99 55.26
CA LEU A 668 17.86 41.37 53.90
C LEU A 668 17.23 42.76 53.89
N VAL A 669 17.83 43.69 53.14
CA VAL A 669 17.42 45.10 53.06
C VAL A 669 16.55 45.36 51.84
N THR A 670 16.93 44.84 50.67
CA THR A 670 16.13 44.95 49.44
C THR A 670 16.19 43.70 48.60
N ALA A 671 15.12 43.43 47.84
CA ALA A 671 15.03 42.32 46.92
C ALA A 671 14.26 42.71 45.66
N ASN A 672 14.66 42.18 44.51
CA ASN A 672 13.91 42.34 43.27
C ASN A 672 12.77 41.31 43.17
N THR A 673 11.83 41.54 42.23
CA THR A 673 10.66 40.66 42.11
C THR A 673 11.02 39.24 41.70
N THR A 674 12.16 39.05 41.04
CA THR A 674 12.67 37.74 40.65
C THR A 674 13.17 36.94 41.84
N ALA A 675 13.86 37.57 42.79
CA ALA A 675 14.24 36.91 44.04
C ALA A 675 13.02 36.40 44.81
N LEU A 676 11.98 37.22 44.93
CA LEU A 676 10.74 36.87 45.64
C LEU A 676 9.97 35.73 44.95
N ARG A 677 9.90 35.74 43.61
CA ARG A 677 9.27 34.66 42.84
C ARG A 677 10.05 33.35 42.91
N VAL A 678 11.38 33.40 42.79
CA VAL A 678 12.22 32.19 42.75
C VAL A 678 12.24 31.51 44.12
N PHE A 679 12.39 32.27 45.21
CA PHE A 679 12.31 31.70 46.57
C PHE A 679 10.86 31.50 47.06
N ASN A 680 9.86 32.00 46.32
CA ASN A 680 8.44 31.92 46.62
C ASN A 680 8.03 32.56 47.97
N PHE A 681 8.62 33.70 48.32
CA PHE A 681 8.28 34.46 49.52
C PHE A 681 7.58 35.78 49.17
N THR A 682 6.70 36.27 50.04
CA THR A 682 6.12 37.61 49.91
C THR A 682 7.12 38.70 50.30
N GLU A 683 6.90 39.94 49.83
CA GLU A 683 7.74 41.08 50.24
C GLU A 683 7.82 41.16 51.77
N GLU A 684 6.68 41.10 52.46
CA GLU A 684 6.60 41.20 53.93
C GLU A 684 7.37 40.08 54.66
N GLN A 685 7.47 38.88 54.07
CA GLN A 685 8.22 37.76 54.63
C GLN A 685 9.72 37.84 54.39
N PHE A 686 10.16 38.55 53.34
CA PHE A 686 11.55 38.58 52.89
C PHE A 686 12.35 39.76 53.48
N TYR A 687 11.71 40.94 53.62
CA TYR A 687 12.37 42.15 54.12
C TYR A 687 12.66 42.08 55.64
N GLY A 688 13.88 42.43 56.05
CA GLY A 688 14.29 42.55 57.46
C GLY A 688 14.57 41.23 58.19
N GLN A 689 14.35 40.09 57.53
CA GLN A 689 14.69 38.77 58.07
C GLN A 689 16.18 38.44 57.86
N SER A 690 16.70 37.53 58.68
CA SER A 690 18.07 37.01 58.53
C SER A 690 18.15 36.02 57.37
N ILE A 691 19.26 36.07 56.62
CA ILE A 691 19.50 35.19 55.47
C ILE A 691 19.58 33.70 55.83
N GLN A 692 19.78 33.35 57.10
CA GLN A 692 19.81 31.96 57.58
C GLN A 692 18.52 31.19 57.28
N LYS A 693 17.38 31.87 57.21
CA LYS A 693 16.08 31.22 56.92
C LYS A 693 15.90 30.80 55.46
N PHE A 694 16.65 31.42 54.55
CA PHE A 694 16.45 31.28 53.10
C PHE A 694 17.52 30.43 52.42
N VAL A 695 18.45 29.88 53.20
CA VAL A 695 19.65 29.22 52.71
C VAL A 695 19.99 28.04 53.61
N THR A 696 20.52 26.96 53.01
CA THR A 696 21.03 25.79 53.75
C THR A 696 22.13 26.18 54.76
N GLU A 697 22.22 25.45 55.87
CA GLU A 697 23.19 25.77 56.95
C GLU A 697 24.64 25.78 56.44
N GLU A 698 25.01 24.86 55.53
CA GLU A 698 26.34 24.83 54.91
C GLU A 698 26.63 26.11 54.10
N SER A 699 25.65 26.59 53.33
CA SER A 699 25.77 27.78 52.51
C SER A 699 25.72 29.07 53.34
N TYR A 700 25.00 29.06 54.47
CA TYR A 700 24.97 30.17 55.43
C TYR A 700 26.35 30.42 56.06
N GLN A 701 27.04 29.37 56.49
CA GLN A 701 28.38 29.50 57.08
C GLN A 701 29.40 30.05 56.07
N LYS A 702 29.31 29.61 54.80
CA LYS A 702 30.13 30.14 53.70
C LYS A 702 29.88 31.63 53.48
N MET A 703 28.62 32.06 53.42
CA MET A 703 28.26 33.47 53.25
C MET A 703 28.68 34.33 54.43
N LYS A 704 28.46 33.88 55.67
CA LYS A 704 28.83 34.62 56.88
C LYS A 704 30.32 34.91 56.93
N THR A 705 31.14 33.95 56.51
CA THR A 705 32.60 34.10 56.46
C THR A 705 33.00 35.15 55.44
N ILE A 706 32.51 35.03 54.19
CA ILE A 706 32.88 35.92 53.09
C ILE A 706 32.37 37.35 53.32
N ILE A 707 31.10 37.50 53.69
CA ILE A 707 30.49 38.81 53.94
C ILE A 707 31.17 39.49 55.14
N GLY A 708 31.47 38.74 56.21
CA GLY A 708 32.20 39.28 57.36
C GLY A 708 33.63 39.74 57.02
N GLN A 709 34.31 39.05 56.11
CA GLN A 709 35.63 39.45 55.59
C GLN A 709 35.55 40.69 54.69
N MET A 710 34.48 40.84 53.89
CA MET A 710 34.23 42.04 53.08
C MET A 710 34.03 43.29 53.92
N PHE A 711 33.22 43.22 54.98
CA PHE A 711 32.99 44.37 55.88
C PHE A 711 34.24 44.77 56.67
N ARG A 712 35.16 43.84 56.93
CA ARG A 712 36.47 44.13 57.56
C ARG A 712 37.54 44.63 56.58
N GLY A 713 37.25 44.63 55.27
CA GLY A 713 38.19 45.05 54.23
C GLY A 713 39.31 44.03 53.95
N GLU A 714 39.12 42.76 54.31
CA GLU A 714 40.13 41.69 54.18
C GLU A 714 40.13 41.04 52.77
N ILE A 715 39.08 41.25 51.97
CA ILE A 715 38.85 40.63 50.66
C ILE A 715 38.38 41.70 49.65
N ASP A 716 38.68 41.48 48.37
CA ASP A 716 38.23 42.33 47.26
C ASP A 716 36.72 42.63 47.30
N HIS A 717 36.37 43.84 46.85
CA HIS A 717 34.98 44.32 46.77
C HIS A 717 34.05 43.46 45.89
N ILE A 718 34.57 42.52 45.09
CA ILE A 718 33.80 41.60 44.24
C ILE A 718 34.22 40.15 44.52
N GLN A 719 33.26 39.27 44.84
CA GLN A 719 33.50 37.82 44.99
C GLN A 719 32.44 36.96 44.29
N ARG A 720 32.83 35.73 43.95
CA ARG A 720 31.92 34.70 43.43
C ARG A 720 31.62 33.66 44.51
N LEU A 721 30.38 33.22 44.58
CA LEU A 721 29.91 32.22 45.55
C LEU A 721 28.85 31.34 44.90
N SER A 722 28.91 30.02 45.12
CA SER A 722 27.76 29.14 44.92
C SER A 722 27.04 28.89 46.26
N PHE A 723 25.72 28.95 46.25
CA PHE A 723 24.91 28.70 47.44
C PHE A 723 23.61 27.98 47.09
N VAL A 724 23.11 27.18 48.03
CA VAL A 724 21.82 26.49 47.91
C VAL A 724 20.81 27.21 48.78
N GLY A 725 19.85 27.86 48.12
CA GLY A 725 18.73 28.53 48.77
C GLY A 725 17.55 27.59 48.98
N LEU A 726 16.68 27.94 49.93
CA LEU A 726 15.49 27.17 50.29
C LEU A 726 14.25 28.01 49.95
N SER A 727 13.30 27.41 49.24
CA SER A 727 11.98 28.02 49.02
C SER A 727 11.04 27.83 50.21
N ASP A 728 9.89 28.51 50.19
CA ASP A 728 8.81 28.34 51.19
C ASP A 728 8.30 26.89 51.31
N GLU A 729 8.47 26.08 50.25
CA GLU A 729 8.11 24.65 50.23
C GLU A 729 9.29 23.71 50.58
N LEU A 730 10.39 24.24 51.14
CA LEU A 730 11.64 23.50 51.42
C LEU A 730 12.32 22.89 50.17
N LYS A 731 12.04 23.42 48.97
CA LYS A 731 12.75 22.99 47.75
C LYS A 731 14.13 23.65 47.69
N GLU A 732 15.13 22.85 47.33
CA GLU A 732 16.50 23.30 47.14
C GLU A 732 16.67 24.03 45.80
N ILE A 733 17.22 25.24 45.86
CA ILE A 733 17.48 26.09 44.70
C ILE A 733 18.99 26.35 44.60
N TYR A 734 19.60 25.78 43.57
CA TYR A 734 21.03 25.94 43.29
C TYR A 734 21.29 27.28 42.60
N ASN A 735 22.15 28.09 43.20
CA ASN A 735 22.44 29.45 42.73
C ASN A 735 23.95 29.71 42.64
N GLU A 736 24.38 30.36 41.56
CA GLU A 736 25.69 31.02 41.47
C GLU A 736 25.53 32.54 41.60
N ALA A 737 26.30 33.14 42.50
CA ALA A 737 26.19 34.51 42.93
C ALA A 737 27.48 35.30 42.75
N PHE A 738 27.31 36.59 42.43
CA PHE A 738 28.32 37.62 42.52
C PHE A 738 27.95 38.55 43.67
N LEU A 739 28.89 38.76 44.59
CA LEU A 739 28.77 39.65 45.73
C LEU A 739 29.56 40.92 45.43
N GLU A 740 28.95 42.09 45.58
CA GLU A 740 29.62 43.39 45.45
C GLU A 740 29.39 44.22 46.72
N TYR A 741 30.47 44.69 47.34
CA TYR A 741 30.41 45.53 48.55
C TYR A 741 30.39 47.01 48.19
N ILE A 742 29.35 47.72 48.62
CA ILE A 742 29.17 49.16 48.40
C ILE A 742 29.51 49.91 49.71
N GLU A 743 30.66 50.57 49.72
CA GLU A 743 31.15 51.30 50.91
C GLU A 743 30.24 52.46 51.34
N SER A 744 29.58 53.14 50.39
CA SER A 744 28.79 54.34 50.69
C SER A 744 27.57 54.08 51.58
N ASP A 745 26.95 52.90 51.46
CA ASP A 745 25.74 52.52 52.18
C ASP A 745 25.95 51.35 53.16
N LYS A 746 27.17 50.81 53.28
CA LYS A 746 27.51 49.61 54.08
C LYS A 746 26.61 48.41 53.77
N ILE A 747 26.43 48.12 52.50
CA ILE A 747 25.56 47.05 52.00
C ILE A 747 26.32 46.16 51.02
N VAL A 748 26.08 44.85 51.09
CA VAL A 748 26.54 43.89 50.08
C VAL A 748 25.37 43.58 49.15
N VAL A 749 25.55 43.82 47.85
CA VAL A 749 24.58 43.45 46.82
C VAL A 749 24.94 42.07 46.28
N LEU A 750 23.99 41.15 46.35
CA LEU A 750 24.11 39.80 45.82
C LEU A 750 23.32 39.71 44.52
N CYS A 751 24.01 39.37 43.43
CA CYS A 751 23.42 39.12 42.12
C CYS A 751 23.64 37.65 41.75
N SER A 752 22.58 36.85 41.84
CA SER A 752 22.60 35.42 41.55
C SER A 752 21.77 35.03 40.33
N SER A 753 22.14 33.92 39.73
CA SER A 753 21.38 33.29 38.64
C SER A 753 20.98 31.90 39.09
N ASP A 754 19.71 31.57 38.86
CA ASP A 754 19.17 30.24 39.10
C ASP A 754 19.82 29.25 38.11
N THR A 755 20.52 28.26 38.64
CA THR A 755 21.15 27.19 37.86
C THR A 755 20.48 25.84 38.09
N THR A 756 19.33 25.79 38.78
CA THR A 756 18.58 24.54 39.07
C THR A 756 18.29 23.73 37.81
N GLN A 757 17.73 24.36 36.78
CA GLN A 757 17.42 23.69 35.52
C GLN A 757 18.67 23.14 34.84
N ILE A 758 19.80 23.86 34.93
CA ILE A 758 21.06 23.42 34.34
C ILE A 758 21.56 22.18 35.09
N GLN A 759 21.50 22.18 36.42
CA GLN A 759 21.90 21.03 37.24
C GLN A 759 21.00 19.81 36.98
N HIS A 760 19.68 20.00 36.94
CA HIS A 760 18.74 18.94 36.60
C HIS A 760 19.00 18.36 35.21
N ASN A 761 19.26 19.22 34.22
CA ASN A 761 19.59 18.77 32.87
C ASN A 761 20.92 18.00 32.84
N LEU A 762 21.90 18.35 33.69
CA LEU A 762 23.17 17.60 33.80
C LEU A 762 22.92 16.20 34.37
N ASP A 763 22.10 16.10 35.42
CA ASP A 763 21.73 14.82 36.03
C ASP A 763 20.94 13.94 35.03
N GLU A 764 20.03 14.53 34.24
CA GLU A 764 19.34 13.84 33.14
C GLU A 764 20.30 13.35 32.06
N ILE A 765 21.26 14.19 31.64
CA ILE A 765 22.29 13.81 30.65
C ILE A 765 23.12 12.65 31.19
N GLU A 766 23.50 12.65 32.46
CA GLU A 766 24.25 11.57 33.08
C GLU A 766 23.43 10.27 33.09
N ASN A 767 22.15 10.33 33.47
CA ASN A 767 21.25 9.18 33.41
C ASN A 767 21.08 8.63 31.98
N VAL A 768 20.95 9.51 30.98
CA VAL A 768 20.86 9.12 29.58
C VAL A 768 22.17 8.50 29.09
N GLN A 769 23.32 9.05 29.49
CA GLN A 769 24.64 8.49 29.16
C GLN A 769 24.82 7.10 29.77
N GLN A 770 24.45 6.92 31.04
CA GLN A 770 24.45 5.61 31.68
C GLN A 770 23.53 4.62 30.94
N GLY A 771 22.34 5.07 30.50
CA GLY A 771 21.43 4.27 29.68
C GLY A 771 22.02 3.84 28.34
N ILE A 772 22.70 4.75 27.63
CA ILE A 772 23.39 4.45 26.36
C ILE A 772 24.53 3.44 26.58
N ASP A 773 25.33 3.63 27.63
CA ASP A 773 26.43 2.71 27.95
C ASP A 773 25.94 1.30 28.26
N VAL A 774 24.81 1.17 28.97
CA VAL A 774 24.17 -0.12 29.23
C VAL A 774 23.69 -0.79 27.94
N LEU A 775 23.07 -0.04 27.02
CA LEU A 775 22.59 -0.57 25.75
C LEU A 775 23.75 -1.00 24.84
N MET A 776 24.83 -0.23 24.78
CA MET A 776 26.02 -0.57 24.00
C MET A 776 26.68 -1.86 24.47
N LYS A 777 26.76 -2.08 25.79
CA LYS A 777 27.26 -3.33 26.38
C LYS A 777 26.38 -4.55 26.07
N LYS A 778 25.09 -4.35 25.77
CA LYS A 778 24.18 -5.44 25.38
C LYS A 778 24.31 -5.84 23.90
N SER A 779 24.73 -4.92 23.04
CA SER A 779 24.79 -5.16 21.59
C SER A 779 26.16 -5.61 21.08
N ILE A 780 27.25 -5.31 21.80
CA ILE A 780 28.62 -5.60 21.37
C ILE A 780 29.41 -6.21 22.55
N PRO A 781 30.21 -7.28 22.33
CA PRO A 781 31.10 -7.82 23.35
C PRO A 781 32.06 -6.76 23.92
N LEU A 782 32.23 -6.74 25.24
CA LEU A 782 33.10 -5.79 25.96
C LEU A 782 34.51 -5.62 25.37
N PRO A 783 35.21 -6.69 24.92
CA PRO A 783 36.56 -6.55 24.34
C PRO A 783 36.62 -5.70 23.05
N ILE A 784 35.51 -5.60 22.32
CA ILE A 784 35.40 -4.83 21.07
C ILE A 784 34.94 -3.40 21.35
N LEU A 785 34.20 -3.17 22.43
CA LEU A 785 33.61 -1.87 22.75
C LEU A 785 34.68 -0.76 22.89
N ASP A 786 35.82 -1.08 23.52
CA ASP A 786 36.93 -0.13 23.68
C ASP A 786 37.67 0.15 22.37
N GLN A 787 37.68 -0.82 21.44
CA GLN A 787 38.21 -0.61 20.10
C GLN A 787 37.24 0.24 19.27
N TYR A 788 35.92 0.06 19.44
CA TYR A 788 34.90 0.79 18.69
C TYR A 788 34.86 2.27 19.06
N LYS A 789 35.11 2.60 20.34
CA LYS A 789 35.29 3.98 20.78
C LYS A 789 36.44 4.71 20.07
N LYS A 790 37.39 3.98 19.47
CA LYS A 790 38.55 4.53 18.76
C LYS A 790 38.40 4.48 17.24
N ASP A 791 37.83 3.41 16.69
CA ASP A 791 37.70 3.20 15.25
C ASP A 791 36.33 2.61 14.88
N VAL A 792 35.72 3.14 13.81
CA VAL A 792 34.32 2.86 13.44
C VAL A 792 34.16 1.55 12.67
N ASN A 793 35.23 1.07 12.03
CA ASN A 793 35.23 -0.16 11.21
C ASN A 793 36.16 -1.22 11.82
N ILE A 794 35.62 -2.16 12.60
CA ILE A 794 36.39 -3.24 13.23
C ILE A 794 36.18 -4.54 12.47
N SER A 795 37.27 -5.08 11.95
CA SER A 795 37.30 -6.44 11.40
C SER A 795 38.67 -7.07 11.68
N PHE A 796 38.68 -8.32 12.15
CA PHE A 796 39.89 -9.08 12.39
C PHE A 796 39.70 -10.55 12.00
N SER A 797 40.77 -11.15 11.47
CA SER A 797 40.77 -12.55 11.06
C SER A 797 41.50 -13.41 12.09
N LEU A 798 40.86 -14.51 12.47
CA LEU A 798 41.35 -15.52 13.40
C LEU A 798 41.76 -16.77 12.62
N LYS A 799 42.92 -17.33 12.99
CA LYS A 799 43.42 -18.56 12.37
C LYS A 799 42.66 -19.80 12.85
N THR A 800 42.24 -19.82 14.10
CA THR A 800 41.57 -20.96 14.74
C THR A 800 40.63 -20.45 15.83
N ALA A 801 39.40 -20.97 15.89
CA ALA A 801 38.49 -20.78 17.02
C ALA A 801 37.54 -21.98 17.13
N ALA A 802 36.90 -22.15 18.28
CA ALA A 802 35.87 -23.16 18.49
C ALA A 802 34.48 -22.53 18.35
N VAL A 803 33.60 -23.17 17.60
CA VAL A 803 32.24 -22.67 17.33
C VAL A 803 31.23 -23.77 17.58
N LEU A 804 30.13 -23.39 18.23
CA LEU A 804 28.98 -24.21 18.53
C LEU A 804 27.74 -23.70 17.78
N SER A 805 27.05 -24.63 17.14
CA SER A 805 25.71 -24.44 16.58
C SER A 805 24.77 -25.42 17.26
N MET A 806 23.74 -24.90 17.91
CA MET A 806 22.69 -25.68 18.55
C MET A 806 21.36 -25.40 17.85
N ASN A 807 20.56 -26.43 17.63
CA ASN A 807 19.17 -26.28 17.17
C ASN A 807 18.21 -26.97 18.13
N ILE A 808 17.16 -26.24 18.52
CA ILE A 808 16.06 -26.77 19.32
C ILE A 808 14.98 -27.31 18.38
N HIS A 809 14.63 -28.57 18.54
CA HIS A 809 13.67 -29.30 17.72
C HIS A 809 12.31 -29.43 18.42
N ASN A 810 11.33 -29.99 17.71
CA ASN A 810 9.94 -30.14 18.12
C ASN A 810 9.15 -28.82 18.34
N PHE A 811 9.68 -27.72 17.82
CA PHE A 811 9.09 -26.39 18.01
C PHE A 811 7.82 -26.16 17.17
N VAL A 812 7.71 -26.76 15.98
CA VAL A 812 6.55 -26.56 15.09
C VAL A 812 5.28 -27.20 15.65
N GLU A 813 5.39 -28.40 16.23
CA GLU A 813 4.28 -29.07 16.92
C GLU A 813 3.89 -28.31 18.19
N TYR A 814 4.88 -27.78 18.92
CA TYR A 814 4.66 -26.92 20.08
C TYR A 814 3.87 -25.64 19.73
N ILE A 815 4.25 -24.94 18.64
CA ILE A 815 3.56 -23.72 18.18
C ILE A 815 2.09 -23.97 17.81
N ALA A 816 1.78 -25.13 17.23
CA ALA A 816 0.42 -25.44 16.78
C ALA A 816 -0.62 -25.43 17.93
N SER A 817 -0.17 -25.60 19.17
CA SER A 817 -1.00 -25.66 20.36
C SER A 817 -1.12 -24.34 21.14
N MET A 818 -0.36 -23.30 20.78
CA MET A 818 -0.17 -22.09 21.60
C MET A 818 -0.43 -20.75 20.89
N SER A 819 -0.62 -19.68 21.68
CA SER A 819 -0.71 -18.32 21.15
C SER A 819 0.66 -17.78 20.73
N LYS A 820 0.70 -16.95 19.67
CA LYS A 820 1.95 -16.36 19.15
C LYS A 820 2.75 -15.56 20.20
N THR A 821 2.07 -14.97 21.18
CA THR A 821 2.71 -14.23 22.29
C THR A 821 3.37 -15.15 23.30
N GLN A 822 2.78 -16.32 23.55
CA GLN A 822 3.31 -17.29 24.51
C GLN A 822 4.54 -18.01 23.96
N VAL A 823 4.52 -18.34 22.66
CA VAL A 823 5.67 -18.91 21.94
C VAL A 823 6.94 -18.06 22.09
N VAL A 824 6.81 -16.73 21.98
CA VAL A 824 7.95 -15.81 22.12
C VAL A 824 8.44 -15.74 23.57
N HIS A 825 7.52 -15.79 24.54
CA HIS A 825 7.85 -15.81 25.95
C HIS A 825 8.62 -17.08 26.33
N ASP A 826 8.18 -18.25 25.87
CA ASP A 826 8.80 -19.52 26.23
C ASP A 826 10.18 -19.68 25.57
N LEU A 827 10.34 -19.25 24.30
CA LEU A 827 11.66 -19.14 23.69
C LEU A 827 12.58 -18.18 24.46
N SER A 828 12.03 -17.08 24.99
CA SER A 828 12.80 -16.14 25.80
C SER A 828 13.28 -16.82 27.08
N ILE A 829 12.49 -17.69 27.71
CA ILE A 829 12.93 -18.46 28.89
C ILE A 829 14.10 -19.37 28.53
N VAL A 830 14.00 -20.12 27.42
CA VAL A 830 15.06 -21.04 26.99
C VAL A 830 16.37 -20.29 26.75
N PHE A 831 16.35 -19.26 25.91
CA PHE A 831 17.57 -18.51 25.59
C PHE A 831 18.09 -17.68 26.77
N SER A 832 17.23 -17.20 27.68
CA SER A 832 17.68 -16.51 28.89
C SER A 832 18.39 -17.46 29.85
N THR A 833 17.96 -18.71 29.93
CA THR A 833 18.63 -19.74 30.74
C THR A 833 20.01 -20.06 30.17
N PHE A 834 20.14 -20.20 28.85
CA PHE A 834 21.45 -20.39 28.20
C PHE A 834 22.35 -19.16 28.36
N ASP A 835 21.80 -17.95 28.28
CA ASP A 835 22.54 -16.71 28.53
C ASP A 835 23.04 -16.63 29.98
N ALA A 836 22.25 -17.09 30.95
CA ALA A 836 22.65 -17.16 32.36
C ALA A 836 23.81 -18.14 32.57
N ILE A 837 23.76 -19.33 31.95
CA ILE A 837 24.86 -20.31 32.02
C ILE A 837 26.17 -19.71 31.47
N ILE A 838 26.11 -18.98 30.34
CA ILE A 838 27.29 -18.29 29.80
C ILE A 838 27.82 -17.24 30.79
N ALA A 839 26.93 -16.41 31.34
CA ALA A 839 27.32 -15.32 32.24
C ALA A 839 27.92 -15.81 33.57
N ASP A 840 27.37 -16.89 34.14
CA ASP A 840 27.74 -17.38 35.47
C ASP A 840 28.95 -18.33 35.42
N HIS A 841 29.03 -19.21 34.43
CA HIS A 841 30.02 -20.29 34.39
C HIS A 841 31.11 -20.10 33.32
N TYR A 842 30.82 -19.41 32.20
CA TYR A 842 31.73 -19.38 31.03
C TYR A 842 31.94 -17.98 30.44
N PRO A 843 32.64 -17.06 31.14
CA PRO A 843 32.81 -15.67 30.70
C PRO A 843 33.61 -15.50 29.40
N ASN A 844 34.31 -16.55 28.95
CA ASN A 844 35.10 -16.55 27.71
C ASN A 844 34.28 -16.94 26.47
N LEU A 845 33.05 -17.43 26.65
CA LEU A 845 32.14 -17.76 25.56
C LEU A 845 31.39 -16.52 25.08
N ILE A 846 31.26 -16.38 23.77
CA ILE A 846 30.59 -15.25 23.16
C ILE A 846 29.44 -15.75 22.31
N LYS A 847 28.22 -15.43 22.74
CA LYS A 847 27.04 -15.50 21.90
C LYS A 847 27.13 -14.44 20.81
N TYR A 848 27.11 -14.86 19.55
CA TYR A 848 27.17 -13.93 18.41
C TYR A 848 25.88 -13.88 17.60
N LYS A 849 25.03 -14.91 17.66
CA LYS A 849 23.79 -14.94 16.87
C LYS A 849 22.73 -15.85 17.49
N ILE A 850 21.47 -15.46 17.34
CA ILE A 850 20.30 -16.33 17.45
C ILE A 850 19.55 -16.22 16.13
N TYR A 851 19.16 -17.34 15.54
CA TYR A 851 18.38 -17.36 14.31
C TYR A 851 17.31 -18.45 14.36
N GLY A 852 16.05 -18.04 14.47
CA GLY A 852 14.94 -18.98 14.68
C GLY A 852 15.12 -19.75 15.99
N THR A 853 15.15 -21.07 15.89
CA THR A 853 15.41 -22.02 17.00
C THR A 853 16.89 -22.34 17.18
N CYS A 854 17.78 -21.72 16.40
CA CYS A 854 19.21 -21.98 16.47
C CYS A 854 19.94 -20.97 17.35
N PHE A 855 20.82 -21.49 18.22
CA PHE A 855 21.66 -20.72 19.15
C PHE A 855 23.15 -20.89 18.78
N TYR A 856 23.86 -19.78 18.61
CA TYR A 856 25.25 -19.79 18.13
C TYR A 856 26.22 -19.14 19.10
N VAL A 857 27.26 -19.89 19.44
CA VAL A 857 28.30 -19.49 20.41
C VAL A 857 29.68 -19.73 19.81
N ALA A 858 30.61 -18.83 20.09
CA ALA A 858 32.01 -18.96 19.71
C ALA A 858 32.92 -18.79 20.93
N ALA A 859 34.01 -19.56 20.95
CA ALA A 859 35.04 -19.55 21.97
C ALA A 859 36.42 -19.36 21.30
N GLY A 860 37.36 -18.74 22.01
CA GLY A 860 38.70 -18.51 21.46
C GLY A 860 38.81 -17.30 20.52
N LEU A 861 37.83 -16.39 20.53
CA LEU A 861 37.88 -15.18 19.70
C LEU A 861 38.90 -14.14 20.20
N PHE A 862 39.05 -14.04 21.53
CA PHE A 862 39.95 -13.09 22.20
C PHE A 862 40.98 -13.76 23.10
N THR A 863 40.94 -15.09 23.18
CA THR A 863 41.85 -15.90 23.99
C THR A 863 42.73 -16.74 23.08
N SER A 864 44.01 -16.83 23.40
CA SER A 864 44.98 -17.62 22.61
C SER A 864 44.98 -19.10 22.97
N ASP A 865 44.34 -19.49 24.07
CA ASP A 865 44.24 -20.89 24.51
C ASP A 865 43.03 -21.59 23.90
N LEU A 866 43.26 -22.26 22.77
CA LEU A 866 42.24 -23.01 22.05
C LEU A 866 41.79 -24.25 22.82
N LYS A 867 42.64 -24.85 23.66
CA LYS A 867 42.29 -26.07 24.40
C LYS A 867 41.27 -25.74 25.48
N ALA A 868 41.56 -24.74 26.32
CA ALA A 868 40.62 -24.26 27.33
C ALA A 868 39.30 -23.82 26.69
N ALA A 869 39.36 -23.04 25.60
CA ALA A 869 38.16 -22.60 24.87
C ALA A 869 37.31 -23.76 24.32
N THR A 870 37.95 -24.83 23.85
CA THR A 870 37.26 -26.02 23.32
C THR A 870 36.67 -26.88 24.46
N THR A 871 37.35 -26.97 25.60
CA THR A 871 36.80 -27.64 26.79
C THR A 871 35.59 -26.88 27.34
N ASP A 872 35.68 -25.55 27.48
CA ASP A 872 34.60 -24.70 27.99
C ASP A 872 33.34 -24.79 27.11
N ILE A 873 33.49 -24.76 25.78
CA ILE A 873 32.34 -24.81 24.87
C ILE A 873 31.65 -26.19 24.87
N ILE A 874 32.41 -27.27 25.12
CA ILE A 874 31.85 -28.64 25.26
C ILE A 874 31.09 -28.77 26.58
N ASN A 875 31.66 -28.30 27.69
CA ASN A 875 30.98 -28.32 28.99
C ASN A 875 29.68 -27.51 28.95
N PHE A 876 29.73 -26.31 28.35
CA PHE A 876 28.54 -25.50 28.11
C PHE A 876 27.47 -26.25 27.31
N ALA A 877 27.85 -26.96 26.24
CA ALA A 877 26.90 -27.72 25.43
C ALA A 877 26.19 -28.83 26.24
N LEU A 878 26.94 -29.54 27.09
CA LEU A 878 26.41 -30.62 27.92
C LEU A 878 25.47 -30.06 29.00
N GLU A 879 25.82 -28.93 29.61
CA GLU A 879 24.99 -28.23 30.61
C GLU A 879 23.70 -27.66 29.99
N CYS A 880 23.76 -27.20 28.74
CA CYS A 880 22.56 -26.79 27.99
C CYS A 880 21.58 -27.95 27.77
N ILE A 881 22.07 -29.17 27.50
CA ILE A 881 21.19 -30.35 27.35
C ILE A 881 20.54 -30.69 28.68
N GLN A 882 21.29 -30.65 29.79
CA GLN A 882 20.76 -30.93 31.13
C GLN A 882 19.69 -29.91 31.54
N SER A 883 19.96 -28.62 31.36
CA SER A 883 18.99 -27.56 31.69
C SER A 883 17.74 -27.59 30.81
N LEU A 884 17.81 -28.18 29.60
CA LEU A 884 16.64 -28.35 28.74
C LEU A 884 15.58 -29.28 29.37
N GLU A 885 15.98 -30.25 30.19
CA GLU A 885 15.06 -31.14 30.91
C GLU A 885 14.26 -30.37 31.97
N ASP A 886 14.92 -29.50 32.73
CA ASP A 886 14.27 -28.63 33.72
C ASP A 886 13.32 -27.63 33.04
N ILE A 887 13.75 -27.06 31.91
CA ILE A 887 12.92 -26.16 31.10
C ILE A 887 11.67 -26.89 30.61
N ASN A 888 11.82 -28.09 30.04
CA ASN A 888 10.71 -28.91 29.55
C ASN A 888 9.64 -29.15 30.64
N GLN A 889 10.05 -29.33 31.90
CA GLN A 889 9.12 -29.43 33.03
C GLN A 889 8.42 -28.10 33.34
N MET A 890 9.11 -26.96 33.22
CA MET A 890 8.53 -25.64 33.49
C MET A 890 7.50 -25.21 32.45
N ILE A 891 7.73 -25.51 31.17
CA ILE A 891 6.86 -25.09 30.06
C ILE A 891 5.92 -26.19 29.56
N ASP A 892 5.89 -27.36 30.23
CA ASP A 892 5.08 -28.53 29.87
C ASP A 892 5.25 -28.93 28.39
N SER A 893 6.51 -29.15 27.98
CA SER A 893 6.87 -29.44 26.59
C SER A 893 7.90 -30.56 26.49
N SER A 894 8.08 -31.07 25.28
CA SER A 894 9.07 -32.11 24.95
C SER A 894 10.05 -31.61 23.88
N LEU A 895 10.77 -30.53 24.19
CA LEU A 895 11.84 -30.01 23.35
C LEU A 895 13.08 -30.89 23.48
N TYR A 896 13.87 -30.97 22.42
CA TYR A 896 15.18 -31.61 22.43
C TYR A 896 16.15 -30.81 21.57
N ALA A 897 17.46 -30.93 21.83
CA ALA A 897 18.48 -30.13 21.17
C ALA A 897 19.52 -31.01 20.46
N SER A 898 19.92 -30.59 19.26
CA SER A 898 21.05 -31.16 18.53
C SER A 898 22.19 -30.14 18.52
N ILE A 899 23.38 -30.52 19.00
CA ILE A 899 24.52 -29.61 19.16
C ILE A 899 25.72 -30.10 18.36
N GLY A 900 26.18 -29.27 17.41
CA GLY A 900 27.41 -29.48 16.67
C GLY A 900 28.50 -28.51 17.12
N ILE A 901 29.72 -29.00 17.34
CA ILE A 901 30.90 -28.19 17.71
C ILE A 901 32.05 -28.47 16.74
N ASN A 902 32.67 -27.41 16.23
CA ASN A 902 33.85 -27.49 15.39
C ASN A 902 34.95 -26.56 15.88
N ALA A 903 36.20 -27.01 15.87
CA ALA A 903 37.36 -26.22 16.25
C ALA A 903 38.33 -26.13 15.07
N GLY A 904 38.31 -25.00 14.35
CA GLY A 904 39.07 -24.82 13.10
C GLY A 904 39.12 -23.36 12.64
N GLY A 905 39.66 -23.12 11.44
CA GLY A 905 39.67 -21.78 10.83
C GLY A 905 40.16 -21.77 9.38
N SER A 906 40.16 -20.63 8.70
CA SER A 906 40.06 -19.26 9.23
C SER A 906 38.63 -18.71 9.39
N LEU A 907 38.47 -17.85 10.39
CA LEU A 907 37.24 -17.11 10.68
C LEU A 907 37.55 -15.61 10.63
N THR A 908 36.60 -14.79 10.22
CA THR A 908 36.69 -13.33 10.30
C THR A 908 35.55 -12.81 11.15
N ALA A 909 35.87 -12.02 12.17
CA ALA A 909 34.89 -11.39 13.06
C ALA A 909 34.93 -9.87 12.88
N GLY A 910 33.78 -9.22 13.01
CA GLY A 910 33.69 -7.77 12.88
C GLY A 910 32.35 -7.20 13.32
N VAL A 911 32.28 -5.88 13.36
CA VAL A 911 31.04 -5.14 13.64
C VAL A 911 30.52 -4.54 12.34
N MET A 912 29.25 -4.81 12.02
CA MET A 912 28.57 -4.32 10.82
C MET A 912 27.41 -3.40 11.20
N GLY A 913 27.15 -2.39 10.35
CA GLY A 913 26.00 -1.48 10.45
C GLY A 913 26.35 -0.14 11.11
N LYS A 914 25.75 0.95 10.58
CA LYS A 914 25.92 2.31 11.11
C LYS A 914 24.81 2.75 12.07
N GLU A 915 23.60 2.22 11.88
CA GLU A 915 22.39 2.58 12.65
C GLU A 915 22.01 1.48 13.66
N SER A 916 22.30 0.22 13.35
CA SER A 916 22.24 -0.92 14.26
C SER A 916 23.59 -1.62 14.23
N LEU A 917 24.29 -1.64 15.36
CA LEU A 917 25.60 -2.28 15.48
C LEU A 917 25.37 -3.77 15.73
N LEU A 918 25.87 -4.61 14.82
CA LEU A 918 25.79 -6.07 14.91
C LEU A 918 27.19 -6.65 14.88
N PHE A 919 27.53 -7.44 15.90
CA PHE A 919 28.75 -8.25 15.88
C PHE A 919 28.48 -9.56 15.14
N GLU A 920 29.23 -9.83 14.06
CA GLU A 920 29.05 -11.04 13.26
C GLU A 920 30.40 -11.71 12.96
N ILE A 921 30.34 -13.04 12.82
CA ILE A 921 31.47 -13.90 12.51
C ILE A 921 31.16 -14.59 11.18
N VAL A 922 32.14 -14.68 10.29
CA VAL A 922 32.02 -15.30 8.96
C VAL A 922 33.22 -16.24 8.73
N GLY A 923 32.95 -17.46 8.26
CA GLY A 923 33.99 -18.37 7.78
C GLY A 923 33.46 -19.78 7.50
N GLU A 924 34.26 -20.59 6.81
CA GLU A 924 33.88 -21.95 6.40
C GLU A 924 33.64 -22.88 7.61
N THR A 925 34.33 -22.63 8.73
CA THR A 925 34.13 -23.35 10.01
C THR A 925 32.68 -23.29 10.48
N LEU A 926 31.97 -22.17 10.28
CA LEU A 926 30.57 -22.01 10.70
C LEU A 926 29.63 -22.93 9.92
N THR A 927 29.84 -23.01 8.60
CA THR A 927 29.06 -23.89 7.72
C THR A 927 29.29 -25.35 8.09
N ALA A 928 30.54 -25.72 8.37
CA ALA A 928 30.89 -27.06 8.86
C ALA A 928 30.21 -27.38 10.19
N THR A 929 30.22 -26.47 11.17
CA THR A 929 29.51 -26.64 12.45
C THR A 929 28.02 -26.84 12.26
N HIS A 930 27.39 -26.05 11.37
CA HIS A 930 25.96 -26.18 11.07
C HIS A 930 25.61 -27.51 10.39
N MET A 931 26.45 -28.00 9.48
CA MET A 931 26.28 -29.32 8.88
C MET A 931 26.41 -30.44 9.92
N LEU A 932 27.36 -30.31 10.84
CA LEU A 932 27.55 -31.28 11.93
C LEU A 932 26.30 -31.33 12.82
N MET A 933 25.78 -30.18 13.24
CA MET A 933 24.54 -30.06 14.02
C MET A 933 23.34 -30.76 13.37
N ASN A 934 23.19 -30.69 12.04
CA ASN A 934 22.08 -31.33 11.32
C ASN A 934 22.17 -32.87 11.27
N VAL A 935 23.34 -33.44 11.51
CA VAL A 935 23.55 -34.91 11.54
C VAL A 935 23.62 -35.43 12.98
N THR A 936 23.83 -34.55 13.96
CA THR A 936 23.74 -34.86 15.38
C THR A 936 22.32 -35.30 15.77
N GLY A 937 22.24 -36.44 16.46
CA GLY A 937 20.98 -36.97 16.98
C GLY A 937 20.43 -36.19 18.17
N ASP A 938 19.22 -36.55 18.59
CA ASP A 938 18.46 -35.86 19.64
C ASP A 938 19.20 -35.89 21.00
N ASN A 939 19.33 -34.72 21.64
CA ASN A 939 20.01 -34.53 22.93
C ASN A 939 21.46 -35.04 22.94
N LYS A 940 22.16 -34.89 21.81
CA LYS A 940 23.59 -35.24 21.69
C LYS A 940 24.45 -34.02 21.37
N VAL A 941 25.71 -34.11 21.81
CA VAL A 941 26.78 -33.18 21.43
C VAL A 941 27.75 -33.93 20.52
N SER A 942 27.85 -33.50 19.27
CA SER A 942 28.82 -34.04 18.32
C SER A 942 29.94 -33.05 18.05
N ILE A 943 31.18 -33.53 18.02
CA ILE A 943 32.37 -32.74 17.76
C ILE A 943 33.09 -33.21 16.49
N SER A 944 33.70 -32.26 15.77
CA SER A 944 34.51 -32.57 14.59
C SER A 944 35.81 -33.32 14.94
N GLN A 945 36.44 -33.95 13.95
CA GLN A 945 37.77 -34.56 14.09
C GLN A 945 38.82 -33.56 14.64
N GLU A 946 38.72 -32.30 14.24
CA GLU A 946 39.65 -31.24 14.66
C GLU A 946 39.46 -30.92 16.14
N ALA A 947 38.21 -30.74 16.59
CA ALA A 947 37.88 -30.55 18.01
C ALA A 947 38.32 -31.76 18.83
N TYR A 948 38.05 -32.98 18.37
CA TYR A 948 38.47 -34.21 19.05
C TYR A 948 39.99 -34.26 19.23
N SER A 949 40.77 -33.86 18.23
CA SER A 949 42.23 -33.87 18.31
C SER A 949 42.79 -32.97 19.43
N ILE A 950 42.04 -31.92 19.81
CA ILE A 950 42.39 -30.95 20.86
C ILE A 950 42.05 -31.51 22.25
N VAL A 951 40.88 -32.16 22.40
CA VAL A 951 40.35 -32.58 23.71
C VAL A 951 40.47 -34.07 24.03
N LYS A 952 40.94 -34.92 23.11
CA LYS A 952 41.04 -36.38 23.27
C LYS A 952 41.82 -36.90 24.49
N TYR A 953 42.66 -36.06 25.11
CA TYR A 953 43.45 -36.42 26.29
C TYR A 953 42.87 -35.87 27.60
N ASP A 954 41.70 -35.23 27.55
CA ASP A 954 40.99 -34.78 28.73
C ASP A 954 40.21 -35.95 29.34
N PRO A 955 40.51 -36.37 30.59
CA PRO A 955 39.87 -37.52 31.21
C PRO A 955 38.38 -37.30 31.53
N HIS A 956 37.89 -36.04 31.49
CA HIS A 956 36.50 -35.73 31.80
C HIS A 956 35.53 -36.10 30.67
N PHE A 957 36.02 -36.32 29.45
CA PHE A 957 35.20 -36.58 28.28
C PHE A 957 35.36 -38.01 27.75
N VAL A 958 34.23 -38.65 27.49
CA VAL A 958 34.16 -39.93 26.78
C VAL A 958 33.70 -39.67 25.36
N PHE A 959 34.47 -40.16 24.38
CA PHE A 959 34.25 -39.94 22.96
C PHE A 959 33.85 -41.25 22.28
N GLN A 960 32.74 -41.23 21.53
CA GLN A 960 32.30 -42.34 20.69
C GLN A 960 32.29 -41.91 19.22
N GLU A 961 32.98 -42.63 18.34
CA GLU A 961 32.93 -42.34 16.89
C GLU A 961 31.51 -42.65 16.37
N ALA A 962 30.81 -41.62 15.89
CA ALA A 962 29.41 -41.71 15.47
C ALA A 962 29.27 -41.91 13.96
N GLY A 963 30.20 -41.38 13.16
CA GLY A 963 30.22 -41.58 11.71
C GLY A 963 31.19 -40.69 10.97
N LYS A 964 31.05 -40.65 9.65
CA LYS A 964 31.84 -39.79 8.75
C LYS A 964 30.93 -38.88 7.94
N ILE A 965 31.27 -37.59 7.86
CA ILE A 965 30.50 -36.56 7.18
C ILE A 965 31.41 -35.66 6.33
N LYS A 966 30.86 -35.15 5.23
CA LYS A 966 31.50 -34.13 4.39
C LYS A 966 31.20 -32.74 4.99
N LEU A 967 32.17 -32.16 5.71
CA LEU A 967 32.01 -30.88 6.41
C LEU A 967 32.22 -29.64 5.52
N CYS A 968 32.73 -29.78 4.29
CA CYS A 968 32.98 -28.66 3.38
C CYS A 968 32.41 -28.93 1.98
N CYS A 969 31.72 -27.94 1.39
CA CYS A 969 31.20 -28.02 0.02
C CYS A 969 32.30 -28.19 -1.04
N LYS A 970 33.53 -27.76 -0.75
CA LYS A 970 34.66 -27.74 -1.70
C LYS A 970 35.58 -28.97 -1.63
N SER A 971 35.54 -29.78 -0.57
CA SER A 971 36.38 -30.97 -0.43
C SER A 971 35.54 -32.26 -0.37
N ASP A 972 35.89 -33.27 -1.16
CA ASP A 972 35.23 -34.59 -1.14
C ASP A 972 35.73 -35.51 0.00
N THR A 973 36.56 -34.99 0.90
CA THR A 973 37.11 -35.75 2.03
C THR A 973 36.08 -35.91 3.14
N LEU A 974 35.69 -37.16 3.41
CA LEU A 974 34.89 -37.53 4.57
C LEU A 974 35.73 -37.43 5.85
N GLN A 975 35.29 -36.64 6.82
CA GLN A 975 35.90 -36.52 8.14
C GLN A 975 35.05 -37.26 9.19
N SER A 976 35.69 -37.96 10.12
CA SER A 976 35.00 -38.58 11.25
C SER A 976 34.51 -37.52 12.24
N TYR A 977 33.40 -37.79 12.92
CA TYR A 977 32.90 -36.99 14.03
C TYR A 977 32.56 -37.89 15.23
N TYR A 978 32.59 -37.32 16.42
CA TYR A 978 32.47 -38.05 17.69
C TYR A 978 31.36 -37.47 18.53
N ASP A 979 30.54 -38.33 19.13
CA ASP A 979 29.62 -37.93 20.19
C ASP A 979 30.40 -37.84 21.51
N VAL A 980 30.13 -36.79 22.29
CA VAL A 980 30.80 -36.50 23.57
C VAL A 980 29.82 -36.65 24.72
N THR A 981 30.27 -37.33 25.77
CA THR A 981 29.57 -37.46 27.04
C THR A 981 30.54 -37.24 28.20
N LEU A 982 30.03 -36.94 29.39
CA LEU A 982 30.85 -36.88 30.60
C LEU A 982 31.20 -38.30 31.07
N SER A 983 32.42 -38.49 31.57
CA SER A 983 32.79 -39.73 32.25
C SER A 983 31.96 -39.93 33.52
N GLU A 984 31.40 -41.12 33.73
CA GLU A 984 30.58 -41.46 34.93
C GLU A 984 31.41 -41.59 36.22
N GLU A 985 32.73 -41.40 36.19
CA GLU A 985 33.59 -41.40 37.38
C GLU A 985 33.61 -40.01 38.05
N LYS A 986 32.80 -39.85 39.10
CA LYS A 986 32.87 -38.75 40.08
C LYS A 986 34.11 -38.81 40.95
#